data_AF-A0A8T5U4U5-F1
#
_entry.id   AF-A0A8T5U4U5-F1
#
_cell.length_a   1.000
_cell.length_b   1.000
_cell.length_c   1.000
_cell.angle_alpha   90.00
_cell.angle_beta   90.00
_cell.angle_gamma   90.00
#
_symmetry.space_group_name_H-M   'P 1'
#
loop_
_entity.id
_entity.type
_entity.pdbx_description
1 polymer ?
#
loop_
_entity_poly.entity_id
_entity_poly.type
_entity_poly.pdbx_seq_one_letter_code
_entity_poly.pdbx_strand_id
1 'polypeptide(L)'
;MNKHKWMLTILISVFLIKTYCTPVVSSTNDSGLVSDRWPMFRYDPNHSGYTNIVDSTDSAKLLWTYKTFGMIKSSPIIVNDLVLFGSSDWDVYCLNTSSGNMMWIYSTNGEIHSSFAVYNNSVFVGSDDGYLYCLDITTGTLFWKSIIGGKIRSSPVILENYIFVGSGDHDFFCLNSSNGNKIWNYSTSIGVQSSPAISDGLVYFASDDYFVYALNATNGIEVWRTHTGSVVSSPSLNKNRVYIGSVDGFVYCLNSSTGVKIWEYQTQDSVSSSPAVAYGSVYVGCEDNYVYCLNASNGRQIWQSQTGFWVCSSPVVAGKNVYVGSQDNSLYCFDAFTGEPKWSYETNNYVDSSPAVVDGNLFVGSSDCNLYAFALTNSSMESLPQENSFSIPWTTIVFDAIFLSILVIISFIMIRFVQTSRLKKQKIEIKKIENQNQSWFSTHAHMLYILAILVFSTLLFVNLGNSPLWASDEKTYSQWAFHMFKEGDYLTPWAYGKVYLWIGKPPLFIWLLSVAYQLFGVNNFASRIWSPIFGTLSLIMMFYLGKKLYNPPVGFISAIVLGLFSSFYVFARLAMIDIPFLFFMLSSMYFVLLAEKEDSNKYAALGGLFFGLAFLTKQITAILIPLIVFFYFVIAGKGIWFLFKKQFSNFWKAAILIVSPWLIYMILRFGPEFWENYFIYSGFIRSISPIEGHI
;
A
#
# COMPACT_ATOMS: atom_id res chain seq x y z
N MET A 1 52.49 6.29 -32.55
CA MET A 1 52.31 5.25 -31.51
C MET A 1 51.72 5.81 -30.20
N ASN A 2 50.66 6.64 -30.25
CA ASN A 2 50.03 7.22 -29.04
C ASN A 2 48.57 7.70 -29.30
N LYS A 3 47.72 6.86 -29.93
CA LYS A 3 46.30 7.22 -30.22
C LYS A 3 45.23 6.27 -29.66
N HIS A 4 45.59 5.25 -28.90
CA HIS A 4 44.61 4.27 -28.39
C HIS A 4 44.54 4.13 -26.86
N LYS A 5 45.25 4.97 -26.10
CA LYS A 5 45.22 4.89 -24.62
C LYS A 5 43.84 5.24 -24.03
N TRP A 6 43.07 6.13 -24.65
CA TRP A 6 41.76 6.55 -24.13
C TRP A 6 40.64 5.49 -24.32
N MET A 7 40.68 4.70 -25.39
CA MET A 7 39.73 3.58 -25.59
C MET A 7 39.97 2.44 -24.60
N LEU A 8 41.23 2.21 -24.19
CA LEU A 8 41.57 1.16 -23.24
C LEU A 8 41.10 1.52 -21.82
N THR A 9 41.18 2.79 -21.41
CA THR A 9 40.63 3.26 -20.12
C THR A 9 39.10 3.15 -20.06
N ILE A 10 38.40 3.41 -21.18
CA ILE A 10 36.93 3.29 -21.24
C ILE A 10 36.49 1.82 -21.21
N LEU A 11 37.21 0.93 -21.89
CA LEU A 11 36.96 -0.51 -21.83
C LEU A 11 37.27 -1.13 -20.46
N ILE A 12 38.32 -0.66 -19.77
CA ILE A 12 38.66 -1.11 -18.41
C ILE A 12 37.63 -0.61 -17.37
N SER A 13 37.09 0.61 -17.52
CA SER A 13 35.98 1.09 -16.67
C SER A 13 34.66 0.37 -16.92
N VAL A 14 34.39 -0.10 -18.14
CA VAL A 14 33.19 -0.91 -18.47
C VAL A 14 33.34 -2.35 -17.98
N PHE A 15 34.57 -2.89 -17.89
CA PHE A 15 34.82 -4.22 -17.32
C PHE A 15 34.79 -4.23 -15.78
N LEU A 16 35.19 -3.15 -15.12
CA LEU A 16 35.15 -3.00 -13.65
C LEU A 16 33.73 -2.77 -13.09
N ILE A 17 32.77 -2.33 -13.90
CA ILE A 17 31.35 -2.18 -13.49
C ILE A 17 30.61 -3.54 -13.55
N LYS A 18 31.13 -4.52 -14.30
CA LYS A 18 30.53 -5.87 -14.38
C LYS A 18 30.90 -6.77 -13.20
N THR A 19 31.86 -6.36 -12.36
CA THR A 19 32.39 -7.15 -11.24
C THR A 19 31.79 -6.79 -9.86
N TYR A 20 30.82 -5.87 -9.80
CA TYR A 20 30.13 -5.48 -8.56
C TYR A 20 28.66 -5.89 -8.48
N CYS A 21 28.17 -6.69 -9.43
CA CYS A 21 26.82 -7.28 -9.37
C CYS A 21 26.88 -8.78 -9.65
N THR A 22 27.31 -9.55 -8.66
CA THR A 22 26.85 -10.93 -8.48
C THR A 22 26.17 -10.98 -7.11
N PRO A 23 24.87 -11.31 -7.02
CA PRO A 23 24.34 -11.72 -5.73
C PRO A 23 25.06 -13.02 -5.37
N VAL A 24 25.79 -13.00 -4.26
CA VAL A 24 26.18 -14.23 -3.59
C VAL A 24 24.88 -14.83 -3.08
N VAL A 25 24.38 -15.85 -3.78
CA VAL A 25 23.40 -16.76 -3.21
C VAL A 25 24.16 -17.58 -2.19
N SER A 26 24.12 -17.14 -0.93
CA SER A 26 24.43 -18.02 0.19
C SER A 26 23.27 -18.99 0.33
N SER A 27 23.38 -20.16 -0.31
CA SER A 27 22.62 -21.33 0.08
C SER A 27 23.15 -21.79 1.44
N THR A 28 22.63 -21.24 2.53
CA THR A 28 22.65 -21.94 3.81
C THR A 28 21.54 -22.99 3.73
N ASN A 29 21.93 -24.18 3.28
CA ASN A 29 21.29 -25.40 3.77
C ASN A 29 21.56 -25.46 5.26
N ASP A 30 20.67 -24.86 6.06
CA ASP A 30 20.47 -25.26 7.44
C ASP A 30 19.14 -25.99 7.52
N SER A 31 19.23 -27.30 7.34
CA SER A 31 18.30 -28.25 7.90
C SER A 31 18.39 -28.16 9.42
N GLY A 32 17.49 -27.38 10.03
CA GLY A 32 17.36 -27.28 11.49
C GLY A 32 16.28 -26.29 11.92
N LEU A 33 15.05 -26.79 12.12
CA LEU A 33 13.96 -26.21 12.94
C LEU A 33 13.92 -24.67 13.03
N VAL A 34 13.24 -24.02 12.09
CA VAL A 34 12.84 -22.61 12.24
C VAL A 34 11.62 -22.56 13.17
N SER A 35 11.75 -21.79 14.25
CA SER A 35 10.80 -21.64 15.35
C SER A 35 9.47 -21.03 14.91
N ASP A 36 8.36 -21.72 15.17
CA ASP A 36 7.00 -21.24 14.91
C ASP A 36 6.69 -19.99 15.73
N ARG A 37 6.70 -18.83 15.07
CA ARG A 37 6.20 -17.56 15.62
C ARG A 37 4.67 -17.55 15.42
N TRP A 38 3.94 -17.13 16.47
CA TRP A 38 2.48 -17.01 16.63
C TRP A 38 1.59 -17.28 15.38
N PRO A 39 1.41 -18.56 14.98
CA PRO A 39 0.89 -18.91 13.65
C PRO A 39 -0.64 -18.91 13.52
N MET A 40 -1.35 -18.78 14.64
CA MET A 40 -2.81 -18.84 14.67
C MET A 40 -3.39 -18.05 15.83
N PHE A 41 -4.72 -17.91 15.84
CA PHE A 41 -5.46 -17.30 16.93
C PHE A 41 -5.06 -17.93 18.28
N ARG A 42 -4.79 -17.09 19.29
CA ARG A 42 -4.42 -17.53 20.65
C ARG A 42 -3.17 -18.43 20.72
N TYR A 43 -2.22 -18.22 19.81
CA TYR A 43 -0.89 -18.85 19.73
C TYR A 43 -0.86 -20.30 19.26
N ASP A 44 -1.69 -21.18 19.81
CA ASP A 44 -1.63 -22.63 19.57
C ASP A 44 -3.02 -23.25 19.38
N PRO A 45 -3.13 -24.51 18.89
CA PRO A 45 -4.42 -25.17 18.70
C PRO A 45 -5.25 -25.35 19.98
N ASN A 46 -4.64 -25.27 21.16
CA ASN A 46 -5.35 -25.32 22.44
C ASN A 46 -5.88 -23.94 22.86
N HIS A 47 -5.60 -22.89 22.08
CA HIS A 47 -5.90 -21.50 22.40
C HIS A 47 -5.38 -21.06 23.77
N SER A 48 -4.15 -21.42 24.12
CA SER A 48 -3.59 -21.05 25.43
C SER A 48 -3.53 -19.53 25.64
N GLY A 49 -3.33 -18.75 24.56
CA GLY A 49 -3.09 -17.31 24.64
C GLY A 49 -1.84 -16.97 25.46
N TYR A 50 -0.88 -17.90 25.53
CA TYR A 50 0.28 -17.83 26.41
C TYR A 50 1.59 -18.04 25.64
N THR A 51 2.58 -17.19 25.94
CA THR A 51 3.95 -17.36 25.46
C THR A 51 4.96 -17.15 26.59
N ASN A 52 6.06 -17.90 26.54
CA ASN A 52 7.10 -17.91 27.57
C ASN A 52 8.17 -16.82 27.38
N ILE A 53 7.94 -15.87 26.48
CA ILE A 53 8.88 -14.80 26.17
C ILE A 53 9.11 -13.92 27.40
N VAL A 54 10.39 -13.64 27.67
CA VAL A 54 10.82 -12.80 28.79
C VAL A 54 10.68 -11.34 28.39
N ASP A 55 9.52 -10.75 28.68
CA ASP A 55 9.38 -9.30 28.66
C ASP A 55 10.20 -8.71 29.82
N SER A 56 11.03 -7.71 29.51
CA SER A 56 11.97 -7.12 30.47
C SER A 56 11.55 -5.74 30.95
N THR A 57 10.42 -5.19 30.49
CA THR A 57 10.04 -3.82 30.80
C THR A 57 8.59 -3.67 31.29
N ASP A 58 8.41 -2.78 32.26
CA ASP A 58 7.12 -2.25 32.70
C ASP A 58 6.64 -1.10 31.79
N SER A 59 7.03 -1.09 30.51
CA SER A 59 6.64 -0.08 29.53
C SER A 59 6.63 -0.66 28.11
N ALA A 60 5.75 -0.15 27.25
CA ALA A 60 5.75 -0.38 25.81
C ALA A 60 6.22 0.85 25.04
N LYS A 61 7.13 0.65 24.07
CA LYS A 61 7.56 1.70 23.14
C LYS A 61 6.91 1.47 21.78
N LEU A 62 6.11 2.42 21.30
CA LEU A 62 5.55 2.36 19.95
C LEU A 62 6.69 2.32 18.91
N LEU A 63 6.67 1.30 18.04
CA LEU A 63 7.62 1.12 16.95
C LEU A 63 7.10 1.75 15.67
N TRP A 64 5.90 1.36 15.25
CA TRP A 64 5.25 1.86 14.05
C TRP A 64 3.73 1.63 14.13
N THR A 65 3.01 2.34 13.27
CA THR A 65 1.57 2.18 13.06
C THR A 65 1.28 2.02 11.59
N TYR A 66 0.34 1.14 11.24
CA TYR A 66 -0.10 0.95 9.87
C TYR A 66 -1.60 1.21 9.73
N LYS A 67 -1.98 2.19 8.90
CA LYS A 67 -3.37 2.61 8.71
C LYS A 67 -4.02 1.89 7.52
N THR A 68 -5.19 1.33 7.78
CA THR A 68 -6.10 0.72 6.79
C THR A 68 -7.33 1.60 6.55
N PHE A 69 -8.23 1.18 5.67
CA PHE A 69 -9.46 1.92 5.36
C PHE A 69 -10.67 1.45 6.19
N GLY A 70 -10.50 0.40 7.00
CA GLY A 70 -11.55 -0.18 7.83
C GLY A 70 -11.04 -0.57 9.21
N MET A 71 -11.96 -0.89 10.11
CA MET A 71 -11.61 -1.30 11.48
C MET A 71 -10.85 -2.62 11.46
N ILE A 72 -9.83 -2.76 12.31
CA ILE A 72 -9.07 -4.00 12.46
C ILE A 72 -9.56 -4.72 13.70
N LYS A 73 -10.47 -5.67 13.49
CA LYS A 73 -11.00 -6.55 14.54
C LYS A 73 -10.33 -7.93 14.60
N SER A 74 -9.79 -8.38 13.48
CA SER A 74 -9.01 -9.63 13.45
C SER A 74 -7.79 -9.53 14.35
N SER A 75 -7.36 -10.65 14.92
CA SER A 75 -6.13 -10.69 15.71
C SER A 75 -4.94 -10.82 14.77
N PRO A 76 -3.87 -10.03 14.94
CA PRO A 76 -2.67 -10.16 14.14
C PRO A 76 -1.98 -11.51 14.39
N ILE A 77 -1.42 -12.07 13.34
CA ILE A 77 -0.64 -13.31 13.37
C ILE A 77 0.74 -13.04 12.85
N ILE A 78 1.74 -13.60 13.50
CA ILE A 78 3.14 -13.30 13.24
C ILE A 78 3.82 -14.59 12.88
N VAL A 79 4.26 -14.74 11.64
CA VAL A 79 5.03 -15.91 11.20
C VAL A 79 6.29 -15.43 10.51
N ASN A 80 7.43 -15.95 10.94
CA ASN A 80 8.75 -15.46 10.52
C ASN A 80 8.84 -13.93 10.79
N ASP A 81 9.14 -13.13 9.77
CA ASP A 81 9.20 -11.67 9.87
C ASP A 81 7.95 -10.98 9.28
N LEU A 82 6.84 -11.71 9.15
CA LEU A 82 5.59 -11.23 8.57
C LEU A 82 4.50 -11.11 9.65
N VAL A 83 3.75 -10.01 9.60
CA VAL A 83 2.52 -9.82 10.38
C VAL A 83 1.32 -9.78 9.44
N LEU A 84 0.37 -10.67 9.66
CA LEU A 84 -0.86 -10.79 8.89
C LEU A 84 -2.04 -10.36 9.74
N PHE A 85 -2.94 -9.59 9.13
CA PHE A 85 -4.19 -9.18 9.76
C PHE A 85 -5.23 -8.84 8.67
N GLY A 86 -6.48 -8.92 9.05
CA GLY A 86 -7.64 -8.60 8.24
C GLY A 86 -8.36 -7.35 8.73
N SER A 87 -8.98 -6.64 7.80
CA SER A 87 -9.67 -5.39 8.06
C SER A 87 -11.11 -5.42 7.56
N SER A 88 -11.93 -4.54 8.10
CA SER A 88 -13.32 -4.32 7.68
C SER A 88 -13.41 -3.60 6.32
N ASP A 89 -12.28 -3.23 5.71
CA ASP A 89 -12.20 -2.77 4.31
C ASP A 89 -12.15 -3.91 3.29
N TRP A 90 -12.31 -5.16 3.75
CA TRP A 90 -12.37 -6.39 2.97
C TRP A 90 -11.01 -6.94 2.52
N ASP A 91 -9.93 -6.32 2.98
CA ASP A 91 -8.57 -6.70 2.62
C ASP A 91 -7.86 -7.52 3.72
N VAL A 92 -7.06 -8.47 3.28
CA VAL A 92 -6.02 -9.15 4.05
C VAL A 92 -4.72 -8.43 3.80
N TYR A 93 -4.06 -7.99 4.86
CA TYR A 93 -2.79 -7.31 4.83
C TYR A 93 -1.67 -8.21 5.33
N CYS A 94 -0.52 -8.15 4.68
CA CYS A 94 0.72 -8.74 5.16
C CYS A 94 1.81 -7.67 5.16
N LEU A 95 2.38 -7.41 6.33
CA LEU A 95 3.43 -6.42 6.54
C LEU A 95 4.69 -7.09 7.08
N ASN A 96 5.81 -6.40 6.94
CA ASN A 96 7.04 -6.77 7.61
C ASN A 96 6.99 -6.33 9.09
N THR A 97 7.28 -7.26 10.01
CA THR A 97 7.19 -7.06 11.47
C THR A 97 8.07 -5.93 12.01
N SER A 98 9.28 -5.75 11.48
CA SER A 98 10.24 -4.76 12.00
C SER A 98 9.99 -3.35 11.47
N SER A 99 9.58 -3.23 10.20
CA SER A 99 9.43 -1.93 9.53
C SER A 99 7.98 -1.45 9.38
N GLY A 100 6.99 -2.33 9.51
CA GLY A 100 5.59 -2.02 9.20
C GLY A 100 5.30 -1.85 7.71
N ASN A 101 6.28 -2.12 6.84
CA ASN A 101 6.11 -1.97 5.39
C ASN A 101 5.20 -3.07 4.83
N MET A 102 4.26 -2.69 3.97
CA MET A 102 3.40 -3.64 3.27
C MET A 102 4.20 -4.53 2.33
N MET A 103 4.05 -5.84 2.50
CA MET A 103 4.61 -6.88 1.63
C MET A 103 3.63 -7.23 0.52
N TRP A 104 2.38 -7.52 0.88
CA TRP A 104 1.29 -7.78 -0.07
C TRP A 104 -0.07 -7.51 0.56
N ILE A 105 -1.08 -7.43 -0.30
CA ILE A 105 -2.50 -7.27 0.06
C ILE A 105 -3.35 -8.20 -0.80
N TYR A 106 -4.39 -8.78 -0.22
CA TYR A 106 -5.36 -9.60 -0.94
C TYR A 106 -6.79 -9.16 -0.59
N SER A 107 -7.55 -8.75 -1.60
CA SER A 107 -8.93 -8.31 -1.44
C SER A 107 -9.91 -9.46 -1.54
N THR A 108 -10.77 -9.58 -0.54
CA THR A 108 -11.96 -10.46 -0.58
C THR A 108 -13.20 -9.65 -0.97
N ASN A 109 -14.40 -10.24 -0.88
CA ASN A 109 -15.66 -9.54 -1.15
C ASN A 109 -16.47 -9.27 0.12
N GLY A 110 -15.83 -9.32 1.29
CA GLY A 110 -16.47 -9.12 2.58
C GLY A 110 -15.46 -8.84 3.70
N GLU A 111 -15.96 -8.40 4.85
CA GLU A 111 -15.10 -8.03 5.98
C GLU A 111 -14.28 -9.22 6.51
N ILE A 112 -13.03 -8.96 6.91
CA ILE A 112 -12.16 -9.97 7.52
C ILE A 112 -12.11 -9.75 9.02
N HIS A 113 -13.05 -10.38 9.74
CA HIS A 113 -13.07 -10.37 11.21
C HIS A 113 -12.42 -11.62 11.79
N SER A 114 -12.39 -12.73 11.04
CA SER A 114 -11.67 -13.92 11.48
C SER A 114 -10.16 -13.65 11.55
N SER A 115 -9.51 -14.24 12.55
CA SER A 115 -8.05 -14.31 12.57
C SER A 115 -7.59 -15.44 11.64
N PHE A 116 -6.31 -15.48 11.32
CA PHE A 116 -5.74 -16.42 10.37
C PHE A 116 -5.33 -17.73 11.05
N ALA A 117 -5.01 -18.73 10.24
CA ALA A 117 -4.14 -19.81 10.66
C ALA A 117 -3.10 -20.08 9.58
N VAL A 118 -1.88 -20.38 9.98
CA VAL A 118 -0.75 -20.62 9.07
C VAL A 118 -0.26 -22.04 9.23
N TYR A 119 -0.12 -22.74 8.10
CA TYR A 119 0.46 -24.07 8.06
C TYR A 119 1.11 -24.30 6.69
N ASN A 120 2.34 -24.85 6.66
CA ASN A 120 3.07 -25.18 5.42
C ASN A 120 3.06 -24.09 4.34
N ASN A 121 3.43 -22.85 4.71
CA ASN A 121 3.46 -21.69 3.79
C ASN A 121 2.09 -21.24 3.26
N SER A 122 1.00 -21.83 3.76
CA SER A 122 -0.38 -21.44 3.44
C SER A 122 -1.02 -20.68 4.60
N VAL A 123 -1.78 -19.66 4.25
CA VAL A 123 -2.55 -18.82 5.16
C VAL A 123 -4.03 -19.10 4.91
N PHE A 124 -4.76 -19.42 5.96
CA PHE A 124 -6.18 -19.73 5.91
C PHE A 124 -6.97 -18.65 6.65
N VAL A 125 -8.02 -18.12 6.01
CA VAL A 125 -8.82 -17.02 6.54
C VAL A 125 -10.26 -17.08 6.08
N GLY A 126 -11.18 -16.83 7.00
CA GLY A 126 -12.60 -16.67 6.72
C GLY A 126 -12.99 -15.22 6.45
N SER A 127 -13.92 -15.01 5.54
CA SER A 127 -14.50 -13.69 5.26
C SER A 127 -16.01 -13.69 5.54
N ASP A 128 -16.55 -12.51 5.83
CA ASP A 128 -17.99 -12.26 5.90
C ASP A 128 -18.69 -12.50 4.53
N ASP A 129 -17.94 -12.71 3.44
CA ASP A 129 -18.47 -13.09 2.12
C ASP A 129 -18.84 -14.58 1.98
N GLY A 130 -18.60 -15.39 3.01
CA GLY A 130 -18.96 -16.80 3.03
C GLY A 130 -17.91 -17.78 2.51
N TYR A 131 -16.71 -17.29 2.19
CA TYR A 131 -15.60 -18.11 1.70
C TYR A 131 -14.50 -18.27 2.74
N LEU A 132 -13.99 -19.49 2.83
CA LEU A 132 -12.68 -19.77 3.41
C LEU A 132 -11.63 -19.68 2.31
N TYR A 133 -10.66 -18.81 2.49
CA TYR A 133 -9.57 -18.56 1.56
C TYR A 133 -8.30 -19.28 2.01
N CYS A 134 -7.53 -19.80 1.06
CA CYS A 134 -6.17 -20.30 1.24
C CYS A 134 -5.22 -19.51 0.34
N LEU A 135 -4.32 -18.77 0.95
CA LEU A 135 -3.36 -17.89 0.29
C LEU A 135 -1.93 -18.38 0.53
N ASP A 136 -1.02 -18.07 -0.39
CA ASP A 136 0.41 -18.20 -0.16
C ASP A 136 0.90 -17.11 0.79
N ILE A 137 1.59 -17.48 1.88
CA ILE A 137 2.02 -16.50 2.89
C ILE A 137 3.05 -15.50 2.36
N THR A 138 3.86 -15.88 1.37
CA THR A 138 4.97 -15.06 0.88
C THR A 138 4.51 -14.04 -0.17
N THR A 139 3.54 -14.41 -1.00
CA THR A 139 3.11 -13.64 -2.17
C THR A 139 1.68 -13.11 -2.06
N GLY A 140 0.86 -13.68 -1.17
CA GLY A 140 -0.56 -13.38 -1.07
C GLY A 140 -1.40 -13.98 -2.20
N THR A 141 -0.83 -14.85 -3.05
CA THR A 141 -1.57 -15.43 -4.16
C THR A 141 -2.58 -16.47 -3.67
N LEU A 142 -3.77 -16.46 -4.24
CA LEU A 142 -4.80 -17.46 -3.95
C LEU A 142 -4.39 -18.86 -4.43
N PHE A 143 -4.33 -19.83 -3.52
CA PHE A 143 -4.25 -21.24 -3.87
C PHE A 143 -5.63 -21.83 -4.17
N TRP A 144 -6.56 -21.67 -3.24
CA TRP A 144 -7.93 -22.10 -3.39
C TRP A 144 -8.86 -21.29 -2.48
N LYS A 145 -10.16 -21.31 -2.78
CA LYS A 145 -11.20 -20.85 -1.86
C LYS A 145 -12.39 -21.81 -1.90
N SER A 146 -13.02 -21.99 -0.74
CA SER A 146 -14.14 -22.91 -0.57
C SER A 146 -15.36 -22.16 -0.05
N ILE A 147 -16.52 -22.49 -0.63
CA ILE A 147 -17.81 -21.96 -0.17
C ILE A 147 -18.17 -22.69 1.12
N ILE A 148 -18.21 -21.96 2.23
CA ILE A 148 -18.65 -22.49 3.53
C ILE A 148 -20.12 -22.14 3.75
N GLY A 149 -20.56 -20.95 3.32
CA GLY A 149 -21.93 -20.48 3.48
C GLY A 149 -21.97 -19.10 4.09
N GLY A 150 -22.54 -18.96 5.27
CA GLY A 150 -22.68 -17.70 5.99
C GLY A 150 -21.36 -17.04 6.39
N LYS A 151 -21.48 -15.92 7.08
CA LYS A 151 -20.33 -15.13 7.55
C LYS A 151 -19.35 -16.00 8.36
N ILE A 152 -18.08 -15.96 8.01
CA ILE A 152 -17.03 -16.73 8.68
C ILE A 152 -16.23 -15.80 9.58
N ARG A 153 -16.67 -15.65 10.83
CA ARG A 153 -15.91 -14.90 11.87
C ARG A 153 -15.14 -15.80 12.82
N SER A 154 -15.48 -17.10 12.85
CA SER A 154 -14.65 -18.14 13.46
C SER A 154 -13.27 -18.11 12.80
N SER A 155 -12.21 -17.94 13.60
CA SER A 155 -10.84 -18.13 13.14
C SER A 155 -10.62 -19.62 12.88
N PRO A 156 -10.03 -20.04 11.74
CA PRO A 156 -9.79 -21.45 11.48
C PRO A 156 -8.69 -21.98 12.41
N VAL A 157 -8.77 -23.25 12.77
CA VAL A 157 -7.68 -23.98 13.43
C VAL A 157 -7.24 -25.12 12.53
N ILE A 158 -5.94 -25.43 12.55
CA ILE A 158 -5.34 -26.41 11.65
C ILE A 158 -4.65 -27.49 12.46
N LEU A 159 -4.93 -28.74 12.11
CA LEU A 159 -4.18 -29.90 12.55
C LEU A 159 -3.80 -30.72 11.32
N GLU A 160 -2.53 -30.63 10.93
CA GLU A 160 -1.98 -31.32 9.75
C GLU A 160 -2.79 -31.05 8.46
N ASN A 161 -3.58 -32.03 8.01
CA ASN A 161 -4.37 -31.98 6.79
C ASN A 161 -5.81 -31.50 7.02
N TYR A 162 -6.19 -31.17 8.24
CA TYR A 162 -7.56 -30.82 8.62
C TYR A 162 -7.64 -29.36 9.06
N ILE A 163 -8.57 -28.62 8.44
CA ILE A 163 -8.95 -27.27 8.84
C ILE A 163 -10.33 -27.36 9.46
N PHE A 164 -10.51 -26.76 10.63
CA PHE A 164 -11.80 -26.67 11.29
C PHE A 164 -12.23 -25.23 11.41
N VAL A 165 -13.49 -24.95 11.06
CA VAL A 165 -14.03 -23.58 11.04
C VAL A 165 -15.54 -23.58 11.24
N GLY A 166 -16.04 -22.64 12.03
CA GLY A 166 -17.47 -22.36 12.20
C GLY A 166 -18.03 -21.38 11.18
N SER A 167 -19.32 -21.48 10.92
CA SER A 167 -20.07 -20.58 10.03
C SER A 167 -21.26 -19.94 10.74
N GLY A 168 -21.59 -18.71 10.35
CA GLY A 168 -22.82 -18.05 10.75
C GLY A 168 -24.10 -18.78 10.32
N ASP A 169 -24.02 -19.66 9.32
CA ASP A 169 -25.15 -20.47 8.80
C ASP A 169 -25.35 -21.78 9.58
N HIS A 170 -25.02 -21.78 10.87
CA HIS A 170 -25.30 -22.87 11.83
C HIS A 170 -24.50 -24.17 11.61
N ASP A 171 -23.54 -24.18 10.68
CA ASP A 171 -22.69 -25.34 10.41
C ASP A 171 -21.26 -25.16 10.94
N PHE A 172 -20.67 -26.26 11.40
CA PHE A 172 -19.26 -26.41 11.71
C PHE A 172 -18.63 -27.37 10.70
N PHE A 173 -17.49 -26.99 10.12
CA PHE A 173 -16.89 -27.70 9.00
C PHE A 173 -15.50 -28.23 9.32
N CYS A 174 -15.19 -29.38 8.73
CA CYS A 174 -13.84 -29.87 8.57
C CYS A 174 -13.50 -29.96 7.09
N LEU A 175 -12.39 -29.35 6.68
CA LEU A 175 -11.93 -29.30 5.30
C LEU A 175 -10.49 -29.81 5.17
N ASN A 176 -10.14 -30.29 3.99
CA ASN A 176 -8.79 -30.68 3.66
C ASN A 176 -7.92 -29.44 3.39
N SER A 177 -6.77 -29.32 4.05
CA SER A 177 -5.92 -28.13 3.93
C SER A 177 -5.28 -27.93 2.55
N SER A 178 -5.07 -29.00 1.79
CA SER A 178 -4.40 -28.93 0.49
C SER A 178 -5.29 -28.42 -0.65
N ASN A 179 -6.60 -28.70 -0.60
CA ASN A 179 -7.53 -28.43 -1.70
C ASN A 179 -8.84 -27.77 -1.28
N GLY A 180 -9.06 -27.58 0.02
CA GLY A 180 -10.27 -26.95 0.55
C GLY A 180 -11.52 -27.80 0.44
N ASN A 181 -11.42 -29.09 0.11
CA ASN A 181 -12.60 -29.95 0.00
C ASN A 181 -13.15 -30.27 1.40
N LYS A 182 -14.48 -30.20 1.54
CA LYS A 182 -15.18 -30.61 2.76
C LYS A 182 -14.97 -32.10 3.01
N ILE A 183 -14.52 -32.45 4.22
CA ILE A 183 -14.37 -33.81 4.72
C ILE A 183 -15.64 -34.23 5.44
N TRP A 184 -16.07 -33.42 6.41
CA TRP A 184 -17.32 -33.60 7.15
C TRP A 184 -17.87 -32.24 7.60
N ASN A 185 -19.15 -32.19 7.96
CA ASN A 185 -19.76 -31.05 8.65
C ASN A 185 -20.69 -31.54 9.77
N TYR A 186 -20.89 -30.69 10.76
CA TYR A 186 -21.81 -30.88 11.87
C TYR A 186 -22.72 -29.65 11.97
N SER A 187 -24.03 -29.85 12.02
CA SER A 187 -25.01 -28.76 12.06
C SER A 187 -25.50 -28.52 13.49
N THR A 188 -25.38 -27.28 13.94
CA THR A 188 -25.92 -26.75 15.20
C THR A 188 -27.26 -26.04 14.95
N SER A 189 -27.92 -25.55 16.00
CA SER A 189 -29.24 -24.90 15.84
C SER A 189 -29.14 -23.41 15.47
N ILE A 190 -28.03 -22.76 15.81
CA ILE A 190 -27.75 -21.33 15.56
C ILE A 190 -26.27 -21.20 15.14
N GLY A 191 -25.82 -20.02 14.68
CA GLY A 191 -24.49 -19.79 14.10
C GLY A 191 -23.34 -20.18 15.03
N VAL A 192 -22.22 -20.59 14.41
CA VAL A 192 -20.97 -20.90 15.10
C VAL A 192 -19.97 -19.78 14.83
N GLN A 193 -19.93 -18.80 15.74
CA GLN A 193 -18.99 -17.66 15.66
C GLN A 193 -17.70 -17.92 16.43
N SER A 194 -17.73 -18.81 17.43
CA SER A 194 -16.54 -19.15 18.22
C SER A 194 -15.47 -19.83 17.37
N SER A 195 -14.21 -19.54 17.66
CA SER A 195 -13.08 -20.20 17.00
C SER A 195 -12.82 -21.56 17.65
N PRO A 196 -12.69 -22.66 16.88
CA PRO A 196 -12.47 -23.99 17.43
C PRO A 196 -11.09 -24.19 18.05
N ALA A 197 -11.02 -24.92 19.16
CA ALA A 197 -9.78 -25.40 19.76
C ALA A 197 -9.67 -26.93 19.61
N ILE A 198 -8.45 -27.46 19.58
CA ILE A 198 -8.18 -28.89 19.39
C ILE A 198 -7.27 -29.41 20.48
N SER A 199 -7.65 -30.52 21.09
CA SER A 199 -6.78 -31.28 22.00
C SER A 199 -7.18 -32.75 22.05
N ASP A 200 -6.21 -33.64 22.17
CA ASP A 200 -6.41 -35.09 22.32
C ASP A 200 -7.33 -35.72 21.26
N GLY A 201 -7.27 -35.24 20.00
CA GLY A 201 -8.08 -35.74 18.89
C GLY A 201 -9.54 -35.29 18.90
N LEU A 202 -9.92 -34.39 19.81
CA LEU A 202 -11.22 -33.74 19.87
C LEU A 202 -11.11 -32.28 19.44
N VAL A 203 -12.15 -31.80 18.76
CA VAL A 203 -12.34 -30.39 18.41
C VAL A 203 -13.48 -29.83 19.24
N TYR A 204 -13.24 -28.68 19.85
CA TYR A 204 -14.13 -28.00 20.78
C TYR A 204 -14.53 -26.66 20.20
N PHE A 205 -15.81 -26.35 20.22
CA PHE A 205 -16.34 -25.05 19.80
C PHE A 205 -17.65 -24.78 20.53
N ALA A 206 -18.09 -23.54 20.49
CA ALA A 206 -19.36 -23.11 21.03
C ALA A 206 -20.24 -22.47 19.95
N SER A 207 -21.55 -22.59 20.12
CA SER A 207 -22.55 -22.03 19.22
C SER A 207 -23.42 -21.03 19.96
N ASP A 208 -23.99 -20.11 19.20
CA ASP A 208 -25.02 -19.18 19.68
C ASP A 208 -26.29 -19.92 20.15
N ASP A 209 -26.40 -21.25 19.92
CA ASP A 209 -27.47 -22.13 20.39
C ASP A 209 -27.40 -22.54 21.86
N TYR A 210 -26.56 -21.86 22.64
CA TYR A 210 -26.35 -22.02 24.07
C TYR A 210 -25.51 -23.24 24.51
N PHE A 211 -24.84 -23.92 23.57
CA PHE A 211 -24.03 -25.12 23.85
C PHE A 211 -22.56 -24.96 23.48
N VAL A 212 -21.73 -25.67 24.26
CA VAL A 212 -20.35 -26.04 23.92
C VAL A 212 -20.35 -27.49 23.48
N TYR A 213 -19.68 -27.75 22.37
CA TYR A 213 -19.58 -29.04 21.72
C TYR A 213 -18.15 -29.57 21.78
N ALA A 214 -18.03 -30.90 21.89
CA ALA A 214 -16.81 -31.62 21.55
C ALA A 214 -17.12 -32.69 20.51
N LEU A 215 -16.47 -32.59 19.37
CA LEU A 215 -16.57 -33.58 18.30
C LEU A 215 -15.24 -34.31 18.14
N ASN A 216 -15.30 -35.53 17.63
CA ASN A 216 -14.10 -36.22 17.18
C ASN A 216 -13.55 -35.53 15.93
N ALA A 217 -12.29 -35.08 15.97
CA ALA A 217 -11.68 -34.29 14.90
C ALA A 217 -11.59 -35.04 13.56
N THR A 218 -11.56 -36.38 13.57
CA THR A 218 -11.39 -37.18 12.35
C THR A 218 -12.70 -37.39 11.59
N ASN A 219 -13.83 -37.56 12.29
CA ASN A 219 -15.09 -37.99 11.69
C ASN A 219 -16.29 -37.08 12.00
N GLY A 220 -16.12 -36.07 12.84
CA GLY A 220 -17.17 -35.10 13.18
C GLY A 220 -18.27 -35.63 14.08
N ILE A 221 -18.11 -36.83 14.66
CA ILE A 221 -19.11 -37.40 15.58
C ILE A 221 -19.05 -36.68 16.93
N GLU A 222 -20.21 -36.26 17.42
CA GLU A 222 -20.36 -35.65 18.75
C GLU A 222 -19.97 -36.65 19.85
N VAL A 223 -19.05 -36.22 20.71
CA VAL A 223 -18.67 -36.95 21.93
C VAL A 223 -19.51 -36.47 23.09
N TRP A 224 -19.65 -35.15 23.24
CA TRP A 224 -20.51 -34.53 24.24
C TRP A 224 -20.90 -33.11 23.81
N ARG A 225 -21.97 -32.61 24.42
CA ARG A 225 -22.34 -31.19 24.43
C ARG A 225 -22.84 -30.77 25.80
N THR A 226 -22.58 -29.52 26.18
CA THR A 226 -22.95 -28.96 27.49
C THR A 226 -23.58 -27.60 27.32
N HIS A 227 -24.71 -27.36 28.00
CA HIS A 227 -25.38 -26.06 27.99
C HIS A 227 -24.65 -25.07 28.91
N THR A 228 -24.21 -23.94 28.37
CA THR A 228 -23.43 -22.91 29.09
C THR A 228 -23.90 -21.47 28.81
N GLY A 229 -25.07 -21.29 28.21
CA GLY A 229 -25.55 -19.95 27.79
C GLY A 229 -24.98 -19.54 26.43
N SER A 230 -25.29 -18.33 25.95
CA SER A 230 -24.90 -17.90 24.60
C SER A 230 -23.40 -17.63 24.60
N VAL A 231 -22.66 -18.33 23.73
CA VAL A 231 -21.19 -18.31 23.78
C VAL A 231 -20.63 -17.83 22.45
N VAL A 232 -20.18 -16.58 22.46
CA VAL A 232 -19.38 -16.00 21.37
C VAL A 232 -17.88 -16.21 21.61
N SER A 233 -17.47 -16.40 22.87
CA SER A 233 -16.07 -16.64 23.22
C SER A 233 -15.55 -17.99 22.69
N SER A 234 -14.25 -18.09 22.44
CA SER A 234 -13.62 -19.31 21.97
C SER A 234 -13.08 -20.14 23.15
N PRO A 235 -13.23 -21.48 23.14
CA PRO A 235 -12.70 -22.33 24.19
C PRO A 235 -11.17 -22.25 24.27
N SER A 236 -10.65 -22.31 25.50
CA SER A 236 -9.22 -22.52 25.79
C SER A 236 -9.02 -23.84 26.53
N LEU A 237 -7.99 -24.60 26.15
CA LEU A 237 -7.76 -25.96 26.61
C LEU A 237 -6.47 -26.04 27.42
N ASN A 238 -6.52 -26.70 28.58
CA ASN A 238 -5.33 -27.04 29.34
C ASN A 238 -5.54 -28.36 30.07
N LYS A 239 -4.76 -29.38 29.68
CA LYS A 239 -4.90 -30.76 30.19
C LYS A 239 -6.35 -31.24 29.97
N ASN A 240 -7.00 -31.79 31.01
CA ASN A 240 -8.35 -32.35 30.94
C ASN A 240 -9.46 -31.29 31.15
N ARG A 241 -9.24 -30.03 30.74
CA ARG A 241 -10.13 -28.91 31.05
C ARG A 241 -10.34 -27.99 29.85
N VAL A 242 -11.59 -27.58 29.67
CA VAL A 242 -12.05 -26.55 28.73
C VAL A 242 -12.51 -25.35 29.52
N TYR A 243 -11.97 -24.16 29.23
CA TYR A 243 -12.39 -22.90 29.83
C TYR A 243 -13.07 -22.04 28.78
N ILE A 244 -14.18 -21.41 29.15
CA ILE A 244 -14.95 -20.59 28.22
C ILE A 244 -15.76 -19.52 28.95
N GLY A 245 -15.85 -18.33 28.37
CA GLY A 245 -16.72 -17.24 28.82
C GLY A 245 -18.08 -17.28 28.12
N SER A 246 -19.13 -16.83 28.78
CA SER A 246 -20.48 -16.79 28.21
C SER A 246 -21.12 -15.42 28.39
N VAL A 247 -22.01 -15.08 27.46
CA VAL A 247 -22.81 -13.84 27.48
C VAL A 247 -23.83 -13.85 28.64
N ASP A 248 -24.07 -15.01 29.27
CA ASP A 248 -24.84 -15.06 30.53
C ASP A 248 -24.08 -14.57 31.77
N GLY A 249 -22.84 -14.11 31.59
CA GLY A 249 -21.99 -13.55 32.63
C GLY A 249 -21.24 -14.59 33.45
N PHE A 250 -21.10 -15.82 32.95
CA PHE A 250 -20.31 -16.86 33.60
C PHE A 250 -19.02 -17.21 32.85
N VAL A 251 -18.01 -17.59 33.63
CA VAL A 251 -16.82 -18.31 33.16
C VAL A 251 -16.97 -19.77 33.58
N TYR A 252 -16.95 -20.68 32.63
CA TYR A 252 -17.12 -22.11 32.87
C TYR A 252 -15.79 -22.86 32.76
N CYS A 253 -15.64 -23.89 33.58
CA CYS A 253 -14.65 -24.94 33.37
C CYS A 253 -15.34 -26.28 33.24
N LEU A 254 -15.14 -26.93 32.09
CA LEU A 254 -15.70 -28.23 31.76
C LEU A 254 -14.59 -29.28 31.69
N ASN A 255 -14.93 -30.52 31.99
CA ASN A 255 -14.04 -31.65 31.74
C ASN A 255 -13.94 -31.92 30.23
N SER A 256 -12.73 -31.95 29.66
CA SER A 256 -12.56 -32.04 28.20
C SER A 256 -13.02 -33.39 27.62
N SER A 257 -12.99 -34.47 28.42
CA SER A 257 -13.42 -35.79 27.96
C SER A 257 -14.94 -36.02 28.06
N THR A 258 -15.62 -35.37 28.99
CA THR A 258 -17.03 -35.68 29.33
C THR A 258 -17.99 -34.51 29.22
N GLY A 259 -17.50 -33.28 29.09
CA GLY A 259 -18.30 -32.06 29.09
C GLY A 259 -18.86 -31.66 30.46
N VAL A 260 -18.64 -32.46 31.51
CA VAL A 260 -19.17 -32.19 32.84
C VAL A 260 -18.55 -30.92 33.43
N LYS A 261 -19.41 -30.01 33.91
CA LYS A 261 -19.00 -28.78 34.58
C LYS A 261 -18.23 -29.10 35.87
N ILE A 262 -16.98 -28.63 35.93
CA ILE A 262 -16.09 -28.76 37.09
C ILE A 262 -16.31 -27.58 38.04
N TRP A 263 -16.33 -26.37 37.50
CA TRP A 263 -16.64 -25.14 38.23
C TRP A 263 -17.23 -24.08 37.31
N GLU A 264 -17.90 -23.09 37.89
CA GLU A 264 -18.30 -21.85 37.23
C GLU A 264 -18.00 -20.66 38.13
N TYR A 265 -17.76 -19.50 37.52
CA TYR A 265 -17.56 -18.24 38.21
C TYR A 265 -18.49 -17.18 37.62
N GLN A 266 -19.21 -16.45 38.47
CA GLN A 266 -20.16 -15.42 38.03
C GLN A 266 -19.49 -14.04 38.04
N THR A 267 -19.44 -13.41 36.87
CA THR A 267 -19.06 -12.00 36.70
C THR A 267 -20.31 -11.09 36.73
N GLN A 268 -20.14 -9.77 36.65
CA GLN A 268 -21.27 -8.84 36.75
C GLN A 268 -21.94 -8.53 35.40
N ASP A 269 -21.30 -8.91 34.28
CA ASP A 269 -21.83 -8.74 32.93
C ASP A 269 -21.27 -9.81 31.99
N SER A 270 -21.57 -9.71 30.70
CA SER A 270 -21.21 -10.66 29.65
C SER A 270 -19.71 -10.91 29.55
N VAL A 271 -19.32 -12.17 29.32
CA VAL A 271 -17.93 -12.59 29.09
C VAL A 271 -17.76 -13.01 27.63
N SER A 272 -17.59 -12.03 26.75
CA SER A 272 -17.38 -12.25 25.31
C SER A 272 -15.93 -12.53 24.93
N SER A 273 -14.97 -12.20 25.81
CA SER A 273 -13.54 -12.45 25.57
C SER A 273 -13.17 -13.93 25.73
N SER A 274 -12.23 -14.41 24.91
CA SER A 274 -11.74 -15.81 24.98
C SER A 274 -10.68 -15.95 26.08
N PRO A 275 -10.76 -16.97 26.97
CA PRO A 275 -9.84 -17.08 28.10
C PRO A 275 -8.38 -17.33 27.69
N ALA A 276 -7.43 -16.84 28.48
CA ALA A 276 -6.01 -17.20 28.42
C ALA A 276 -5.66 -18.12 29.59
N VAL A 277 -4.82 -19.13 29.38
CA VAL A 277 -4.47 -20.08 30.43
C VAL A 277 -2.96 -20.16 30.60
N ALA A 278 -2.47 -19.63 31.72
CA ALA A 278 -1.05 -19.62 32.05
C ALA A 278 -0.87 -19.72 33.57
N TYR A 279 0.24 -20.31 34.02
CA TYR A 279 0.61 -20.37 35.45
C TYR A 279 -0.44 -21.03 36.38
N GLY A 280 -1.32 -21.88 35.84
CA GLY A 280 -2.43 -22.45 36.61
C GLY A 280 -3.57 -21.48 36.89
N SER A 281 -3.63 -20.38 36.13
CA SER A 281 -4.65 -19.34 36.18
C SER A 281 -5.35 -19.18 34.82
N VAL A 282 -6.57 -18.66 34.86
CA VAL A 282 -7.41 -18.33 33.72
C VAL A 282 -7.62 -16.83 33.72
N TYR A 283 -7.23 -16.15 32.65
CA TYR A 283 -7.35 -14.70 32.48
C TYR A 283 -8.45 -14.41 31.48
N VAL A 284 -9.36 -13.49 31.81
CA VAL A 284 -10.51 -13.19 30.96
C VAL A 284 -10.98 -11.74 31.16
N GLY A 285 -11.35 -11.08 30.07
CA GLY A 285 -12.00 -9.77 30.08
C GLY A 285 -13.53 -9.90 30.11
N CYS A 286 -14.19 -8.94 30.75
CA CYS A 286 -15.64 -8.87 30.88
C CYS A 286 -16.17 -7.49 30.49
N GLU A 287 -17.44 -7.46 30.08
CA GLU A 287 -18.18 -6.23 29.75
C GLU A 287 -18.57 -5.44 31.03
N ASP A 288 -18.23 -5.93 32.22
CA ASP A 288 -18.35 -5.18 33.47
C ASP A 288 -17.17 -4.22 33.75
N ASN A 289 -16.28 -4.04 32.76
CA ASN A 289 -15.06 -3.23 32.80
C ASN A 289 -13.94 -3.84 33.66
N TYR A 290 -13.93 -5.16 33.87
CA TYR A 290 -12.86 -5.84 34.57
C TYR A 290 -12.14 -6.89 33.73
N VAL A 291 -10.86 -7.06 34.07
CA VAL A 291 -10.07 -8.24 33.74
C VAL A 291 -9.99 -9.10 34.99
N TYR A 292 -10.35 -10.38 34.86
CA TYR A 292 -10.36 -11.35 35.94
C TYR A 292 -9.20 -12.33 35.78
N CYS A 293 -8.62 -12.74 36.91
CA CYS A 293 -7.74 -13.89 37.01
C CYS A 293 -8.33 -14.90 37.99
N LEU A 294 -8.65 -16.09 37.48
CA LEU A 294 -9.26 -17.16 38.24
C LEU A 294 -8.30 -18.34 38.36
N ASN A 295 -8.32 -19.03 39.48
CA ASN A 295 -7.55 -20.25 39.64
C ASN A 295 -8.11 -21.36 38.73
N ALA A 296 -7.28 -21.88 37.82
CA ALA A 296 -7.72 -22.83 36.80
C ALA A 296 -8.27 -24.14 37.38
N SER A 297 -7.85 -24.52 38.59
CA SER A 297 -8.29 -25.78 39.21
C SER A 297 -9.69 -25.71 39.84
N ASN A 298 -10.08 -24.55 40.39
CA ASN A 298 -11.25 -24.42 41.26
C ASN A 298 -12.12 -23.18 41.00
N GLY A 299 -11.75 -22.31 40.05
CA GLY A 299 -12.52 -21.13 39.65
C GLY A 299 -12.49 -19.96 40.63
N ARG A 300 -11.73 -20.06 41.74
CA ARG A 300 -11.65 -18.94 42.70
C ARG A 300 -10.91 -17.76 42.09
N GLN A 301 -11.48 -16.57 42.24
CA GLN A 301 -10.80 -15.32 41.88
C GLN A 301 -9.50 -15.18 42.67
N ILE A 302 -8.41 -14.96 41.94
CA ILE A 302 -7.09 -14.61 42.46
C ILE A 302 -6.99 -13.08 42.54
N TRP A 303 -7.30 -12.40 41.44
CA TRP A 303 -7.36 -10.94 41.36
C TRP A 303 -8.37 -10.49 40.29
N GLN A 304 -8.78 -9.23 40.36
CA GLN A 304 -9.50 -8.52 39.31
C GLN A 304 -8.93 -7.11 39.17
N SER A 305 -8.91 -6.58 37.95
CA SER A 305 -8.37 -5.25 37.67
C SER A 305 -9.32 -4.48 36.78
N GLN A 306 -9.56 -3.21 37.10
CA GLN A 306 -10.55 -2.38 36.43
C GLN A 306 -9.95 -1.65 35.22
N THR A 307 -10.67 -1.65 34.10
CA THR A 307 -10.44 -0.80 32.92
C THR A 307 -11.49 0.33 32.87
N GLY A 308 -11.36 1.25 31.91
CA GLY A 308 -12.30 2.36 31.76
C GLY A 308 -13.65 1.96 31.16
N PHE A 309 -13.69 0.88 30.37
CA PHE A 309 -14.90 0.38 29.70
C PHE A 309 -14.78 -1.11 29.35
N TRP A 310 -15.71 -1.64 28.55
CA TRP A 310 -15.84 -3.06 28.21
C TRP A 310 -14.53 -3.71 27.75
N VAL A 311 -14.28 -4.94 28.19
CA VAL A 311 -13.08 -5.72 27.83
C VAL A 311 -13.49 -6.90 26.94
N CYS A 312 -13.71 -6.62 25.66
CA CYS A 312 -14.08 -7.62 24.66
C CYS A 312 -12.87 -8.31 24.02
N SER A 313 -11.68 -7.68 24.09
CA SER A 313 -10.42 -8.25 23.60
C SER A 313 -10.02 -9.48 24.42
N SER A 314 -9.52 -10.53 23.74
CA SER A 314 -9.06 -11.73 24.45
C SER A 314 -7.64 -11.50 24.99
N PRO A 315 -7.40 -11.64 26.31
CA PRO A 315 -6.12 -11.29 26.93
C PRO A 315 -4.99 -12.24 26.52
N VAL A 316 -3.77 -11.73 26.34
CA VAL A 316 -2.57 -12.56 26.11
C VAL A 316 -1.64 -12.48 27.31
N VAL A 317 -1.13 -13.64 27.72
CA VAL A 317 -0.12 -13.74 28.77
C VAL A 317 1.26 -13.93 28.13
N ALA A 318 2.18 -12.99 28.33
CA ALA A 318 3.56 -13.14 27.92
C ALA A 318 4.49 -12.83 29.10
N GLY A 319 5.35 -13.79 29.44
CA GLY A 319 6.19 -13.69 30.63
C GLY A 319 5.34 -13.42 31.88
N LYS A 320 5.63 -12.34 32.60
CA LYS A 320 4.91 -11.98 33.83
C LYS A 320 3.74 -11.00 33.62
N ASN A 321 3.35 -10.77 32.37
CA ASN A 321 2.41 -9.70 32.02
C ASN A 321 1.17 -10.27 31.31
N VAL A 322 0.04 -9.58 31.50
CA VAL A 322 -1.22 -9.79 30.79
C VAL A 322 -1.51 -8.55 29.97
N TYR A 323 -1.64 -8.72 28.65
CA TYR A 323 -1.97 -7.66 27.70
C TYR A 323 -3.40 -7.82 27.20
N VAL A 324 -4.16 -6.73 27.21
CA VAL A 324 -5.58 -6.77 26.80
C VAL A 324 -6.07 -5.40 26.34
N GLY A 325 -6.87 -5.39 25.28
CA GLY A 325 -7.54 -4.18 24.80
C GLY A 325 -8.89 -3.94 25.47
N SER A 326 -9.30 -2.67 25.55
CA SER A 326 -10.61 -2.27 26.04
C SER A 326 -11.28 -1.29 25.06
N GLN A 327 -12.60 -1.21 25.15
CA GLN A 327 -13.42 -0.26 24.42
C GLN A 327 -13.40 1.16 25.04
N ASP A 328 -12.55 1.40 26.04
CA ASP A 328 -12.17 2.74 26.49
C ASP A 328 -11.05 3.36 25.62
N ASN A 329 -10.78 2.75 24.46
CA ASN A 329 -9.70 3.09 23.54
C ASN A 329 -8.31 2.85 24.12
N SER A 330 -8.12 1.92 25.07
CA SER A 330 -6.80 1.66 25.63
C SER A 330 -6.37 0.19 25.51
N LEU A 331 -5.07 0.01 25.25
CA LEU A 331 -4.35 -1.25 25.48
C LEU A 331 -3.76 -1.21 26.89
N TYR A 332 -4.02 -2.25 27.69
CA TYR A 332 -3.52 -2.38 29.06
C TYR A 332 -2.47 -3.47 29.20
N CYS A 333 -1.57 -3.27 30.17
CA CYS A 333 -0.67 -4.29 30.69
C CYS A 333 -0.82 -4.39 32.21
N PHE A 334 -1.09 -5.61 32.69
CA PHE A 334 -1.18 -5.94 34.11
C PHE A 334 -0.12 -6.98 34.48
N ASP A 335 0.31 -7.00 35.75
CA ASP A 335 1.07 -8.13 36.28
C ASP A 335 0.19 -9.38 36.33
N ALA A 336 0.68 -10.51 35.79
CA ALA A 336 -0.08 -11.74 35.70
C ALA A 336 -0.39 -12.37 37.08
N PHE A 337 0.41 -12.11 38.11
CA PHE A 337 0.23 -12.72 39.42
C PHE A 337 -0.56 -11.84 40.37
N THR A 338 -0.41 -10.52 40.29
CA THR A 338 -1.06 -9.58 41.22
C THR A 338 -2.23 -8.81 40.61
N GLY A 339 -2.29 -8.68 39.28
CA GLY A 339 -3.25 -7.83 38.58
C GLY A 339 -2.88 -6.33 38.63
N GLU A 340 -1.74 -5.96 39.22
CA GLU A 340 -1.36 -4.54 39.30
C GLU A 340 -1.15 -3.94 37.90
N PRO A 341 -1.74 -2.77 37.59
CA PRO A 341 -1.55 -2.11 36.31
C PRO A 341 -0.11 -1.63 36.18
N LYS A 342 0.56 -2.03 35.09
CA LYS A 342 1.94 -1.64 34.78
C LYS A 342 1.97 -0.42 33.89
N TRP A 343 1.24 -0.48 32.78
CA TRP A 343 1.11 0.62 31.83
C TRP A 343 -0.17 0.47 31.02
N SER A 344 -0.59 1.58 30.42
CA SER A 344 -1.63 1.60 29.38
C SER A 344 -1.19 2.50 28.22
N TYR A 345 -1.79 2.27 27.05
CA TYR A 345 -1.57 3.07 25.85
C TYR A 345 -2.92 3.39 25.21
N GLU A 346 -3.21 4.67 25.04
CA GLU A 346 -4.45 5.15 24.43
C GLU A 346 -4.35 5.17 22.90
N THR A 347 -5.24 4.42 22.25
CA THR A 347 -5.53 4.46 20.82
C THR A 347 -6.65 5.46 20.53
N ASN A 348 -7.01 5.68 19.26
CA ASN A 348 -8.04 6.68 18.91
C ASN A 348 -9.46 6.09 18.90
N ASN A 349 -9.59 4.78 19.10
CA ASN A 349 -10.87 4.05 19.13
C ASN A 349 -10.67 2.67 19.79
N TYR A 350 -11.75 1.88 19.89
CA TYR A 350 -11.82 0.59 20.59
C TYR A 350 -10.74 -0.41 20.17
N VAL A 351 -10.13 -1.07 21.16
CA VAL A 351 -9.18 -2.16 20.96
C VAL A 351 -9.87 -3.51 21.18
N ASP A 352 -10.71 -3.92 20.22
CA ASP A 352 -11.41 -5.21 20.23
C ASP A 352 -10.53 -6.38 19.76
N SER A 353 -9.47 -6.09 18.98
CA SER A 353 -8.52 -7.10 18.49
C SER A 353 -7.76 -7.73 19.67
N SER A 354 -7.49 -9.04 19.59
CA SER A 354 -6.66 -9.70 20.61
C SER A 354 -5.18 -9.43 20.31
N PRO A 355 -4.37 -8.96 21.29
CA PRO A 355 -2.94 -8.74 21.07
C PRO A 355 -2.21 -10.03 20.68
N ALA A 356 -1.10 -9.90 19.96
CA ALA A 356 -0.18 -11.00 19.71
C ALA A 356 1.25 -10.57 20.08
N VAL A 357 1.97 -11.45 20.79
CA VAL A 357 3.29 -11.12 21.36
C VAL A 357 4.33 -12.12 20.86
N VAL A 358 5.36 -11.62 20.16
CA VAL A 358 6.47 -12.40 19.60
C VAL A 358 7.77 -11.62 19.71
N ASP A 359 8.83 -12.28 20.14
CA ASP A 359 10.21 -11.75 20.22
C ASP A 359 10.31 -10.37 20.91
N GLY A 360 9.54 -10.18 21.99
CA GLY A 360 9.52 -8.93 22.74
C GLY A 360 8.84 -7.79 22.00
N ASN A 361 8.02 -8.08 20.98
CA ASN A 361 7.15 -7.12 20.31
C ASN A 361 5.69 -7.51 20.49
N LEU A 362 4.82 -6.52 20.65
CA LEU A 362 3.37 -6.67 20.73
C LEU A 362 2.71 -6.02 19.52
N PHE A 363 1.78 -6.74 18.90
CA PHE A 363 0.97 -6.26 17.79
C PHE A 363 -0.51 -6.29 18.17
N VAL A 364 -1.25 -5.22 17.88
CA VAL A 364 -2.69 -5.16 18.15
C VAL A 364 -3.41 -4.26 17.16
N GLY A 365 -4.60 -4.69 16.70
CA GLY A 365 -5.48 -3.89 15.86
C GLY A 365 -6.44 -3.02 16.65
N SER A 366 -6.86 -1.90 16.07
CA SER A 366 -7.85 -0.99 16.65
C SER A 366 -8.97 -0.66 15.66
N SER A 367 -10.11 -0.27 16.21
CA SER A 367 -11.25 0.25 15.45
C SER A 367 -11.02 1.66 14.89
N ASP A 368 -9.85 2.26 15.14
CA ASP A 368 -9.38 3.49 14.49
C ASP A 368 -8.69 3.24 13.13
N CYS A 369 -8.80 2.00 12.65
CA CYS A 369 -8.22 1.49 11.42
C CYS A 369 -6.69 1.32 11.46
N ASN A 370 -6.03 1.37 12.63
CA ASN A 370 -4.58 1.16 12.72
C ASN A 370 -4.21 -0.19 13.35
N LEU A 371 -3.19 -0.83 12.78
CA LEU A 371 -2.39 -1.85 13.45
C LEU A 371 -1.23 -1.15 14.17
N TYR A 372 -1.08 -1.43 15.46
CA TYR A 372 -0.02 -0.92 16.30
C TYR A 372 1.04 -1.99 16.57
N ALA A 373 2.32 -1.61 16.53
CA ALA A 373 3.44 -2.45 16.94
C ALA A 373 4.22 -1.77 18.06
N PHE A 374 4.51 -2.51 19.13
CA PHE A 374 5.23 -2.03 20.30
C PHE A 374 6.42 -2.92 20.63
N ALA A 375 7.52 -2.34 21.11
CA ALA A 375 8.61 -3.08 21.75
C ALA A 375 8.38 -3.17 23.27
N LEU A 376 8.57 -4.37 23.81
CA LEU A 376 8.42 -4.79 25.22
C LEU A 376 9.77 -5.14 25.88
N THR A 377 10.88 -4.83 25.21
CA THR A 377 12.22 -4.98 25.77
C THR A 377 13.00 -3.68 25.67
N ASN A 378 13.78 -3.38 26.72
CA ASN A 378 14.83 -2.38 26.64
C ASN A 378 15.98 -3.01 25.86
N SER A 379 15.87 -3.05 24.54
CA SER A 379 17.03 -3.28 23.70
C SER A 379 18.00 -2.12 23.92
N SER A 380 18.97 -2.32 24.83
CA SER A 380 20.22 -1.59 24.80
C SER A 380 20.85 -1.87 23.45
N MET A 381 20.62 -0.95 22.50
CA MET A 381 21.27 -0.82 21.20
C MET A 381 22.08 -2.05 20.77
N GLU A 382 21.44 -3.03 20.14
CA GLU A 382 22.04 -3.48 18.88
C GLU A 382 21.60 -2.45 17.85
N SER A 383 22.58 -1.72 17.36
CA SER A 383 22.45 -0.52 16.55
C SER A 383 21.44 -0.68 15.41
N LEU A 384 20.22 -0.20 15.64
CA LEU A 384 19.53 0.57 14.61
C LEU A 384 20.52 1.69 14.18
N PRO A 385 20.72 1.92 12.87
CA PRO A 385 21.43 3.11 12.45
C PRO A 385 20.70 4.29 13.10
N GLN A 386 21.42 5.07 13.90
CA GLN A 386 20.90 6.33 14.44
C GLN A 386 20.13 7.06 13.35
N GLU A 387 18.92 7.48 13.68
CA GLU A 387 18.43 8.75 13.17
C GLU A 387 19.52 9.76 13.46
N ASN A 388 20.36 10.01 12.47
CA ASN A 388 21.12 11.23 12.42
C ASN A 388 20.05 12.33 12.49
N SER A 389 19.94 12.99 13.63
CA SER A 389 19.63 14.42 13.70
C SER A 389 20.01 15.02 12.37
N PHE A 390 19.07 15.54 11.57
CA PHE A 390 19.25 15.98 10.17
C PHE A 390 20.59 16.70 9.95
N SER A 391 21.66 15.94 9.84
CA SER A 391 22.95 16.30 9.32
C SER A 391 22.76 15.83 7.91
N ILE A 392 22.42 16.78 7.03
CA ILE A 392 22.42 16.54 5.59
C ILE A 392 23.67 15.70 5.34
N PRO A 393 23.55 14.43 4.89
CA PRO A 393 24.70 13.56 4.77
C PRO A 393 25.77 14.32 3.99
N TRP A 394 27.04 14.28 4.41
CA TRP A 394 28.10 14.96 3.65
C TRP A 394 28.04 14.55 2.18
N THR A 395 27.58 13.33 1.87
CA THR A 395 27.26 12.86 0.52
C THR A 395 26.16 13.68 -0.16
N THR A 396 25.07 14.06 0.51
CA THR A 396 24.01 14.92 -0.03
C THR A 396 24.44 16.37 -0.14
N ILE A 397 25.21 16.92 0.82
CA ILE A 397 25.82 18.26 0.69
C ILE A 397 26.80 18.29 -0.49
N VAL A 398 27.62 17.25 -0.62
CA VAL A 398 28.57 17.09 -1.73
C VAL A 398 27.83 16.83 -3.04
N PHE A 399 26.75 16.05 -3.06
CA PHE A 399 25.91 15.85 -4.24
C PHE A 399 25.23 17.15 -4.66
N ASP A 400 24.66 17.91 -3.73
CA ASP A 400 24.02 19.19 -4.02
C ASP A 400 25.06 20.25 -4.43
N ALA A 401 26.27 20.24 -3.86
CA ALA A 401 27.36 21.13 -4.27
C ALA A 401 27.94 20.73 -5.64
N ILE A 402 28.07 19.44 -5.93
CA ILE A 402 28.45 18.92 -7.25
C ILE A 402 27.34 19.24 -8.25
N PHE A 403 26.08 19.07 -7.88
CA PHE A 403 24.93 19.38 -8.73
C PHE A 403 24.81 20.88 -9.00
N LEU A 404 24.99 21.74 -7.98
CA LEU A 404 25.04 23.19 -8.15
C LEU A 404 26.25 23.62 -8.98
N SER A 405 27.42 23.05 -8.78
CA SER A 405 28.61 23.38 -9.60
C SER A 405 28.44 22.92 -11.04
N ILE A 406 27.87 21.74 -11.28
CA ILE A 406 27.49 21.27 -12.61
C ILE A 406 26.40 22.17 -13.21
N LEU A 407 25.39 22.60 -12.45
CA LEU A 407 24.36 23.55 -12.90
C LEU A 407 24.96 24.92 -13.24
N VAL A 408 25.91 25.41 -12.45
CA VAL A 408 26.62 26.66 -12.70
C VAL A 408 27.53 26.54 -13.93
N ILE A 409 28.20 25.40 -14.12
CA ILE A 409 29.02 25.12 -15.31
C ILE A 409 28.13 25.00 -16.55
N ILE A 410 27.02 24.26 -16.48
CA ILE A 410 26.04 24.12 -17.56
C ILE A 410 25.39 25.47 -17.86
N SER A 411 25.01 26.23 -16.83
CA SER A 411 24.47 27.59 -16.95
C SER A 411 25.50 28.53 -17.58
N PHE A 412 26.77 28.48 -17.17
CA PHE A 412 27.84 29.28 -17.73
C PHE A 412 28.14 28.90 -19.19
N ILE A 413 28.15 27.60 -19.52
CA ILE A 413 28.29 27.10 -20.89
C ILE A 413 27.09 27.54 -21.72
N MET A 414 25.86 27.40 -21.20
CA MET A 414 24.63 27.86 -21.84
C MET A 414 24.62 29.37 -22.05
N ILE A 415 25.01 30.17 -21.06
CA ILE A 415 25.11 31.64 -21.15
C ILE A 415 26.18 32.01 -22.18
N ARG A 416 27.36 31.40 -22.14
CA ARG A 416 28.42 31.61 -23.13
C ARG A 416 27.98 31.20 -24.53
N PHE A 417 27.24 30.10 -24.68
CA PHE A 417 26.76 29.58 -25.97
C PHE A 417 25.57 30.38 -26.51
N VAL A 418 24.69 30.84 -25.64
CA VAL A 418 23.58 31.76 -25.95
C VAL A 418 24.14 33.14 -26.30
N GLN A 419 25.14 33.65 -25.59
CA GLN A 419 25.82 34.89 -25.93
C GLN A 419 26.58 34.79 -27.26
N THR A 420 27.35 33.72 -27.49
CA THR A 420 28.04 33.53 -28.78
C THR A 420 27.08 33.25 -29.93
N SER A 421 25.96 32.57 -29.69
CA SER A 421 24.93 32.38 -30.72
C SER A 421 24.13 33.66 -30.98
N ARG A 422 23.83 34.49 -29.97
CA ARG A 422 23.26 35.84 -30.12
C ARG A 422 24.21 36.78 -30.87
N LEU A 423 25.51 36.75 -30.55
CA LEU A 423 26.55 37.51 -31.26
C LEU A 423 26.74 37.03 -32.70
N LYS A 424 26.61 35.72 -32.97
CA LYS A 424 26.56 35.19 -34.34
C LYS A 424 25.29 35.60 -35.07
N LYS A 425 24.13 35.64 -34.40
CA LYS A 425 22.86 36.11 -34.99
C LYS A 425 22.90 37.60 -35.34
N GLN A 426 23.50 38.44 -34.48
CA GLN A 426 23.75 39.86 -34.76
C GLN A 426 24.80 40.09 -35.86
N LYS A 427 25.84 39.25 -35.95
CA LYS A 427 26.83 39.32 -37.06
C LYS A 427 26.30 38.81 -38.40
N ILE A 428 25.25 37.98 -38.41
CA ILE A 428 24.63 37.44 -39.64
C ILE A 428 23.67 38.44 -40.30
N GLU A 429 23.19 39.48 -39.59
CA GLU A 429 22.48 40.60 -40.21
C GLU A 429 23.41 41.63 -40.89
N ILE A 430 24.74 41.54 -40.71
CA ILE A 430 25.72 42.46 -41.31
C ILE A 430 26.57 41.82 -42.42
N LYS A 431 26.54 40.50 -42.62
CA LYS A 431 27.25 39.86 -43.74
C LYS A 431 26.45 38.73 -44.38
N LYS A 432 25.76 39.07 -45.46
CA LYS A 432 25.38 38.16 -46.54
C LYS A 432 26.66 37.82 -47.33
N ILE A 433 26.82 36.54 -47.69
CA ILE A 433 27.88 35.97 -48.56
C ILE A 433 29.23 35.84 -47.80
N GLU A 434 29.84 34.68 -47.56
CA GLU A 434 30.17 33.57 -48.47
C GLU A 434 30.56 32.29 -47.69
N ASN A 435 30.64 31.16 -48.40
CA ASN A 435 30.77 29.74 -48.02
C ASN A 435 31.05 29.29 -46.56
N GLN A 436 30.18 28.37 -46.15
CA GLN A 436 30.07 27.73 -44.85
C GLN A 436 31.14 26.66 -44.61
N ASN A 437 32.07 26.89 -43.68
CA ASN A 437 32.58 25.79 -42.85
C ASN A 437 31.66 25.66 -41.63
N GLN A 438 30.51 24.99 -41.82
CA GLN A 438 29.72 24.51 -40.70
C GLN A 438 30.61 23.58 -39.86
N SER A 439 30.71 23.83 -38.56
CA SER A 439 31.47 22.97 -37.65
C SER A 439 31.01 21.51 -37.81
N TRP A 440 31.93 20.54 -37.79
CA TRP A 440 31.60 19.11 -37.93
C TRP A 440 30.38 18.70 -37.09
N PHE A 441 30.29 19.23 -35.87
CA PHE A 441 29.19 19.00 -34.96
C PHE A 441 27.84 19.53 -35.45
N SER A 442 27.76 20.71 -36.07
CA SER A 442 26.48 21.22 -36.60
C SER A 442 25.98 20.40 -37.79
N THR A 443 26.90 19.88 -38.60
CA THR A 443 26.58 19.02 -39.74
C THR A 443 26.08 17.64 -39.29
N HIS A 444 26.63 17.10 -38.20
CA HIS A 444 26.30 15.76 -37.68
C HIS A 444 25.34 15.77 -36.48
N ALA A 445 24.92 16.94 -35.98
CA ALA A 445 24.04 17.06 -34.82
C ALA A 445 22.74 16.27 -34.98
N HIS A 446 22.18 16.23 -36.20
CA HIS A 446 20.99 15.44 -36.49
C HIS A 446 21.20 13.93 -36.35
N MET A 447 22.33 13.41 -36.84
CA MET A 447 22.68 11.98 -36.72
C MET A 447 22.96 11.60 -35.27
N LEU A 448 23.75 12.41 -34.55
CA LEU A 448 24.04 12.20 -33.13
C LEU A 448 22.77 12.26 -32.29
N TYR A 449 21.86 13.16 -32.66
CA TYR A 449 20.58 13.29 -32.00
C TYR A 449 19.68 12.07 -32.18
N ILE A 450 19.58 11.55 -33.40
CA ILE A 450 18.82 10.32 -33.69
C ILE A 450 19.41 9.15 -32.88
N LEU A 451 20.74 9.03 -32.82
CA LEU A 451 21.41 8.01 -32.02
C LEU A 451 21.06 8.17 -30.53
N ALA A 452 21.11 9.38 -29.99
CA ALA A 452 20.76 9.66 -28.60
C ALA A 452 19.30 9.30 -28.28
N ILE A 453 18.35 9.68 -29.14
CA ILE A 453 16.95 9.28 -28.99
C ILE A 453 16.85 7.75 -28.98
N LEU A 454 17.49 7.04 -29.91
CA LEU A 454 17.43 5.58 -29.98
C LEU A 454 17.96 4.93 -28.69
N VAL A 455 19.05 5.45 -28.13
CA VAL A 455 19.61 4.97 -26.87
C VAL A 455 18.67 5.24 -25.70
N PHE A 456 18.20 6.48 -25.52
CA PHE A 456 17.30 6.80 -24.41
C PHE A 456 15.96 6.08 -24.54
N SER A 457 15.41 6.00 -25.75
CA SER A 457 14.15 5.29 -26.00
C SER A 457 14.30 3.81 -25.65
N THR A 458 15.35 3.13 -26.13
CA THR A 458 15.56 1.72 -25.77
C THR A 458 15.65 1.54 -24.25
N LEU A 459 16.38 2.40 -23.55
CA LEU A 459 16.45 2.36 -22.08
C LEU A 459 15.11 2.60 -21.36
N LEU A 460 14.18 3.36 -21.95
CA LEU A 460 12.85 3.57 -21.38
C LEU A 460 11.96 2.33 -21.51
N PHE A 461 12.07 1.59 -22.62
CA PHE A 461 11.25 0.40 -22.89
C PHE A 461 11.82 -0.92 -22.35
N VAL A 462 13.12 -0.99 -22.02
CA VAL A 462 13.73 -2.20 -21.46
C VAL A 462 13.07 -2.57 -20.13
N ASN A 463 12.69 -3.84 -19.98
CA ASN A 463 12.05 -4.41 -18.78
C ASN A 463 10.77 -3.67 -18.34
N LEU A 464 10.06 -3.05 -19.28
CA LEU A 464 8.81 -2.35 -18.99
C LEU A 464 7.74 -3.38 -18.55
N GLY A 465 7.34 -3.33 -17.28
CA GLY A 465 6.32 -4.22 -16.71
C GLY A 465 6.86 -5.39 -15.86
N ASN A 466 8.18 -5.58 -15.76
CA ASN A 466 8.78 -6.66 -14.96
C ASN A 466 8.73 -6.42 -13.44
N SER A 467 8.31 -5.23 -13.02
CA SER A 467 8.15 -4.87 -11.61
C SER A 467 6.69 -4.49 -11.32
N PRO A 468 6.21 -4.69 -10.08
CA PRO A 468 4.90 -4.21 -9.66
C PRO A 468 4.81 -2.68 -9.81
N LEU A 469 3.58 -2.17 -9.83
CA LEU A 469 3.31 -0.74 -9.80
C LEU A 469 3.82 -0.16 -8.48
N TRP A 470 4.68 0.85 -8.55
CA TRP A 470 5.48 1.30 -7.41
C TRP A 470 4.84 2.50 -6.70
N ALA A 471 4.47 3.53 -7.45
CA ALA A 471 3.89 4.77 -6.89
C ALA A 471 2.38 4.64 -6.63
N SER A 472 1.88 5.32 -5.59
CA SER A 472 0.44 5.42 -5.31
C SER A 472 -0.33 5.92 -6.53
N ASP A 473 0.14 7.01 -7.14
CA ASP A 473 -0.41 7.59 -8.36
C ASP A 473 -0.46 6.60 -9.53
N GLU A 474 0.61 5.82 -9.74
CA GLU A 474 0.68 4.81 -10.80
C GLU A 474 -0.38 3.72 -10.61
N LYS A 475 -0.60 3.28 -9.36
CA LYS A 475 -1.67 2.33 -9.01
C LYS A 475 -3.05 2.93 -9.25
N THR A 476 -3.28 4.18 -8.82
CA THR A 476 -4.57 4.86 -8.96
C THR A 476 -4.95 5.07 -10.43
N TYR A 477 -4.04 5.57 -11.27
CA TYR A 477 -4.33 5.77 -12.70
C TYR A 477 -4.58 4.44 -13.43
N SER A 478 -3.84 3.40 -13.07
CA SER A 478 -4.05 2.04 -13.56
C SER A 478 -5.43 1.50 -13.19
N GLN A 479 -5.87 1.71 -11.94
CA GLN A 479 -7.18 1.29 -11.47
C GLN A 479 -8.33 2.03 -12.16
N TRP A 480 -8.23 3.36 -12.29
CA TRP A 480 -9.23 4.17 -13.02
C TRP A 480 -9.39 3.69 -14.46
N ALA A 481 -8.28 3.44 -15.15
CA ALA A 481 -8.29 2.94 -16.53
C ALA A 481 -8.88 1.53 -16.64
N PHE A 482 -8.63 0.68 -15.64
CA PHE A 482 -9.21 -0.66 -15.57
C PHE A 482 -10.73 -0.63 -15.37
N HIS A 483 -11.23 0.27 -14.53
CA HIS A 483 -12.68 0.47 -14.35
C HIS A 483 -13.34 0.99 -15.63
N MET A 484 -12.75 1.98 -16.31
CA MET A 484 -13.26 2.45 -17.61
C MET A 484 -13.31 1.31 -18.64
N PHE A 485 -12.29 0.46 -18.67
CA PHE A 485 -12.21 -0.70 -19.54
C PHE A 485 -13.30 -1.74 -19.23
N LYS A 486 -13.55 -2.02 -17.94
CA LYS A 486 -14.50 -3.03 -17.49
C LYS A 486 -15.96 -2.60 -17.61
N GLU A 487 -16.28 -1.37 -17.21
CA GLU A 487 -17.65 -0.86 -17.15
C GLU A 487 -18.12 -0.23 -18.47
N GLY A 488 -17.18 0.17 -19.34
CA GLY A 488 -17.49 0.90 -20.57
C GLY A 488 -17.88 2.37 -20.39
N ASP A 489 -17.91 2.88 -19.15
CA ASP A 489 -18.02 4.32 -18.87
C ASP A 489 -16.64 4.99 -18.97
N TYR A 490 -16.29 5.42 -20.19
CA TYR A 490 -15.04 6.12 -20.43
C TYR A 490 -15.10 7.59 -20.01
N LEU A 491 -16.26 8.17 -19.78
CA LEU A 491 -16.37 9.61 -19.53
C LEU A 491 -16.17 9.97 -18.07
N THR A 492 -16.37 9.02 -17.16
CA THR A 492 -16.34 9.24 -15.71
C THR A 492 -15.16 8.55 -15.05
N PRO A 493 -14.13 9.28 -14.60
CA PRO A 493 -13.05 8.71 -13.80
C PRO A 493 -13.55 8.37 -12.39
N TRP A 494 -13.49 7.11 -11.99
CA TRP A 494 -13.71 6.68 -10.60
C TRP A 494 -12.81 5.49 -10.20
N ALA A 495 -12.61 5.30 -8.90
CA ALA A 495 -12.03 4.10 -8.29
C ALA A 495 -12.94 3.56 -7.19
N TYR A 496 -12.75 2.29 -6.80
CA TYR A 496 -13.29 1.68 -5.58
C TYR A 496 -14.81 1.43 -5.56
N GLY A 497 -15.44 1.16 -6.72
CA GLY A 497 -16.79 0.60 -6.77
C GLY A 497 -17.94 1.52 -6.29
N LYS A 498 -17.65 2.79 -5.97
CA LYS A 498 -18.64 3.84 -5.69
C LYS A 498 -18.23 5.11 -6.43
N VAL A 499 -19.22 5.85 -6.93
CA VAL A 499 -19.02 7.17 -7.54
C VAL A 499 -18.73 8.20 -6.44
N TYR A 500 -17.56 8.10 -5.80
CA TYR A 500 -17.09 9.16 -4.91
C TYR A 500 -16.49 10.27 -5.77
N LEU A 501 -16.88 11.51 -5.48
CA LEU A 501 -16.48 12.74 -6.18
C LEU A 501 -15.03 13.13 -5.85
N TRP A 502 -14.09 12.22 -6.12
CA TRP A 502 -12.65 12.51 -6.11
C TRP A 502 -12.10 12.48 -7.54
N ILE A 503 -12.74 13.25 -8.43
CA ILE A 503 -12.23 13.50 -9.79
C ILE A 503 -11.13 14.56 -9.66
N GLY A 504 -10.00 14.16 -9.08
CA GLY A 504 -8.87 15.06 -8.85
C GLY A 504 -8.04 15.33 -10.12
N LYS A 505 -8.23 14.54 -11.20
CA LYS A 505 -7.45 14.64 -12.45
C LYS A 505 -8.36 14.47 -13.69
N PRO A 506 -8.00 15.03 -14.85
CA PRO A 506 -8.73 14.85 -16.08
C PRO A 506 -8.39 13.52 -16.77
N PRO A 507 -9.18 13.11 -17.79
CA PRO A 507 -9.26 11.72 -18.19
C PRO A 507 -8.25 11.31 -19.27
N LEU A 508 -7.52 12.22 -19.92
CA LEU A 508 -6.80 11.89 -21.15
C LEU A 508 -5.80 10.75 -20.97
N PHE A 509 -4.98 10.79 -19.92
CA PHE A 509 -4.02 9.73 -19.67
C PHE A 509 -4.70 8.40 -19.33
N ILE A 510 -5.83 8.46 -18.61
CA ILE A 510 -6.64 7.31 -18.23
C ILE A 510 -7.25 6.67 -19.47
N TRP A 511 -7.75 7.46 -20.43
CA TRP A 511 -8.23 6.98 -21.73
C TRP A 511 -7.15 6.22 -22.48
N LEU A 512 -5.93 6.76 -22.51
CA LEU A 512 -4.80 6.10 -23.16
C LEU A 512 -4.49 4.76 -22.49
N LEU A 513 -4.40 4.72 -21.16
CA LEU A 513 -4.21 3.47 -20.43
C LEU A 513 -5.33 2.45 -20.70
N SER A 514 -6.59 2.90 -20.75
CA SER A 514 -7.73 2.03 -21.04
C SER A 514 -7.65 1.44 -22.45
N VAL A 515 -7.24 2.24 -23.44
CA VAL A 515 -6.93 1.75 -24.79
C VAL A 515 -5.78 0.75 -24.78
N ALA A 516 -4.74 0.95 -23.97
CA ALA A 516 -3.66 -0.03 -23.84
C ALA A 516 -4.16 -1.37 -23.25
N TYR A 517 -5.10 -1.34 -22.29
CA TYR A 517 -5.73 -2.56 -21.78
C TYR A 517 -6.56 -3.28 -22.82
N GLN A 518 -7.26 -2.55 -23.70
CA GLN A 518 -7.98 -3.16 -24.83
C GLN A 518 -7.02 -3.85 -25.82
N LEU A 519 -5.85 -3.27 -26.07
CA LEU A 519 -4.89 -3.77 -27.06
C LEU A 519 -3.98 -4.87 -26.55
N PHE A 520 -3.53 -4.77 -25.30
CA PHE A 520 -2.46 -5.62 -24.74
C PHE A 520 -2.91 -6.45 -23.53
N GLY A 521 -4.18 -6.32 -23.12
CA GLY A 521 -4.69 -6.90 -21.88
C GLY A 521 -4.28 -6.11 -20.63
N VAL A 522 -4.83 -6.50 -19.49
CA VAL A 522 -4.58 -5.83 -18.20
C VAL A 522 -3.32 -6.42 -17.59
N ASN A 523 -2.20 -5.70 -17.73
CA ASN A 523 -0.90 -6.09 -17.17
C ASN A 523 -0.02 -4.85 -16.89
N ASN A 524 1.10 -5.06 -16.20
CA ASN A 524 2.04 -3.99 -15.82
C ASN A 524 2.72 -3.31 -17.02
N PHE A 525 2.78 -3.98 -18.17
CA PHE A 525 3.31 -3.39 -19.40
C PHE A 525 2.30 -2.39 -19.98
N ALA A 526 1.04 -2.80 -20.12
CA ALA A 526 -0.04 -1.98 -20.64
C ALA A 526 -0.33 -0.74 -19.78
N SER A 527 -0.16 -0.85 -18.45
CA SER A 527 -0.31 0.32 -17.56
C SER A 527 0.78 1.37 -17.75
N ARG A 528 1.97 0.99 -18.27
CA ARG A 528 3.12 1.88 -18.40
C ARG A 528 3.39 2.36 -19.82
N ILE A 529 2.94 1.63 -20.85
CA ILE A 529 3.38 1.80 -22.25
C ILE A 529 3.35 3.25 -22.78
N TRP A 530 2.35 4.03 -22.38
CA TRP A 530 2.21 5.41 -22.84
C TRP A 530 3.26 6.36 -22.25
N SER A 531 3.74 6.12 -21.03
CA SER A 531 4.73 7.02 -20.40
C SER A 531 6.08 7.02 -21.14
N PRO A 532 6.69 5.88 -21.49
CA PRO A 532 7.88 5.83 -22.34
C PRO A 532 7.69 6.41 -23.74
N ILE A 533 6.50 6.23 -24.32
CA ILE A 533 6.14 6.83 -25.63
C ILE A 533 6.20 8.36 -25.51
N PHE A 534 5.53 8.94 -24.51
CA PHE A 534 5.57 10.39 -24.29
C PHE A 534 6.93 10.88 -23.82
N GLY A 535 7.71 10.08 -23.10
CA GLY A 535 9.11 10.38 -22.76
C GLY A 535 9.97 10.52 -24.02
N THR A 536 9.85 9.56 -24.93
CA THR A 536 10.54 9.60 -26.23
C THR A 536 10.11 10.80 -27.06
N LEU A 537 8.81 11.07 -27.14
CA LEU A 537 8.27 12.23 -27.84
C LEU A 537 8.70 13.57 -27.20
N SER A 538 8.86 13.61 -25.87
CA SER A 538 9.37 14.78 -25.15
C SER A 538 10.81 15.08 -25.51
N LEU A 539 11.67 14.05 -25.62
CA LEU A 539 13.03 14.21 -26.12
C LEU A 539 13.01 14.80 -27.54
N ILE A 540 12.20 14.21 -28.43
CA ILE A 540 11.96 14.68 -29.81
C ILE A 540 11.64 16.17 -29.83
N MET A 541 10.63 16.57 -29.07
CA MET A 541 10.17 17.96 -29.05
C MET A 541 11.17 18.92 -28.41
N MET A 542 11.90 18.50 -27.38
CA MET A 542 12.93 19.32 -26.73
C MET A 542 14.02 19.73 -27.73
N PHE A 543 14.46 18.81 -28.59
CA PHE A 543 15.41 19.13 -29.65
C PHE A 543 14.87 20.13 -30.66
N TYR A 544 13.64 19.91 -31.15
CA TYR A 544 13.05 20.81 -32.15
C TYR A 544 12.81 22.20 -31.58
N LEU A 545 12.38 22.30 -30.32
CA LEU A 545 12.21 23.56 -29.62
C LEU A 545 13.55 24.29 -29.45
N GLY A 546 14.58 23.62 -28.92
CA GLY A 546 15.91 24.21 -28.77
C GLY A 546 16.56 24.59 -30.11
N LYS A 547 16.39 23.76 -31.14
CA LYS A 547 16.83 24.03 -32.52
C LYS A 547 16.16 25.29 -33.08
N LYS A 548 14.85 25.45 -32.84
CA LYS A 548 14.08 26.58 -33.37
C LYS A 548 14.39 27.89 -32.65
N LEU A 549 14.53 27.85 -31.33
CA LEU A 549 14.89 29.01 -30.51
C LEU A 549 16.32 29.51 -30.81
N TYR A 550 17.25 28.56 -30.94
CA TYR A 550 18.67 28.85 -31.08
C TYR A 550 19.26 28.22 -32.35
N ASN A 551 19.80 27.00 -32.25
CA ASN A 551 20.47 26.28 -33.34
C ASN A 551 20.50 24.76 -33.06
N PRO A 552 20.84 23.90 -34.04
CA PRO A 552 20.82 22.45 -33.85
C PRO A 552 21.70 21.92 -32.70
N PRO A 553 22.92 22.45 -32.46
CA PRO A 553 23.70 22.08 -31.28
C PRO A 553 23.00 22.34 -29.94
N VAL A 554 22.35 23.49 -29.76
CA VAL A 554 21.57 23.76 -28.53
C VAL A 554 20.43 22.76 -28.39
N GLY A 555 19.69 22.51 -29.46
CA GLY A 555 18.61 21.51 -29.43
C GLY A 555 19.12 20.13 -29.00
N PHE A 556 20.26 19.69 -29.53
CA PHE A 556 20.87 18.42 -29.16
C PHE A 556 21.26 18.36 -27.68
N ILE A 557 21.94 19.40 -27.18
CA ILE A 557 22.34 19.49 -25.77
C ILE A 557 21.11 19.49 -24.86
N SER A 558 20.07 20.27 -25.18
CA SER A 558 18.83 20.32 -24.39
C SER A 558 18.15 18.96 -24.28
N ALA A 559 18.09 18.19 -25.37
CA ALA A 559 17.49 16.86 -25.34
C ALA A 559 18.34 15.85 -24.55
N ILE A 560 19.68 15.91 -24.65
CA ILE A 560 20.57 15.08 -23.83
C ILE A 560 20.41 15.41 -22.35
N VAL A 561 20.40 16.69 -22.00
CA VAL A 561 20.22 17.11 -20.61
C VAL A 561 18.93 16.55 -20.05
N LEU A 562 17.81 16.66 -20.79
CA LEU A 562 16.54 16.07 -20.38
C LEU A 562 16.62 14.55 -20.21
N GLY A 563 17.23 13.84 -21.16
CA GLY A 563 17.37 12.37 -21.10
C GLY A 563 18.27 11.86 -19.98
N LEU A 564 19.23 12.67 -19.54
CA LEU A 564 20.14 12.35 -18.42
C LEU A 564 19.55 12.69 -17.05
N PHE A 565 18.46 13.46 -16.97
CA PHE A 565 17.80 13.74 -15.69
C PHE A 565 17.17 12.46 -15.13
N SER A 566 17.64 12.03 -13.96
CA SER A 566 17.18 10.80 -13.31
C SER A 566 15.67 10.83 -13.02
N SER A 567 15.14 11.97 -12.56
CA SER A 567 13.70 12.14 -12.33
C SER A 567 12.88 11.98 -13.61
N PHE A 568 13.38 12.51 -14.74
CA PHE A 568 12.73 12.32 -16.03
C PHE A 568 12.73 10.85 -16.44
N TYR A 569 13.87 10.16 -16.30
CA TYR A 569 13.97 8.74 -16.60
C TYR A 569 13.01 7.89 -15.75
N VAL A 570 12.96 8.13 -14.43
CA VAL A 570 12.06 7.42 -13.51
C VAL A 570 10.60 7.67 -13.88
N PHE A 571 10.19 8.94 -14.02
CA PHE A 571 8.81 9.28 -14.35
C PHE A 571 8.41 8.81 -15.74
N ALA A 572 9.32 8.78 -16.71
CA ALA A 572 9.05 8.27 -18.06
C ALA A 572 8.89 6.75 -18.11
N ARG A 573 9.30 6.00 -17.07
CA ARG A 573 9.07 4.56 -16.97
C ARG A 573 7.87 4.19 -16.11
N LEU A 574 7.50 5.05 -15.17
CA LEU A 574 6.30 4.91 -14.36
C LEU A 574 5.10 5.51 -15.08
N ALA A 575 3.89 5.04 -14.81
CA ALA A 575 2.67 5.61 -15.40
C ALA A 575 2.31 6.97 -14.79
N MET A 576 3.14 8.00 -14.99
CA MET A 576 2.97 9.34 -14.43
C MET A 576 2.42 10.32 -15.48
N ILE A 577 1.38 11.07 -15.11
CA ILE A 577 0.75 12.09 -15.97
C ILE A 577 1.68 13.27 -16.32
N ASP A 578 2.74 13.48 -15.53
CA ASP A 578 3.74 14.54 -15.70
C ASP A 578 4.49 14.46 -17.03
N ILE A 579 4.75 13.25 -17.53
CA ILE A 579 5.51 13.04 -18.76
C ILE A 579 4.67 13.34 -20.02
N PRO A 580 3.43 12.83 -20.16
CA PRO A 580 2.52 13.30 -21.20
C PRO A 580 2.29 14.82 -21.12
N PHE A 581 2.13 15.38 -19.92
CA PHE A 581 1.98 16.82 -19.72
C PHE A 581 3.18 17.60 -20.25
N LEU A 582 4.40 17.17 -19.94
CA LEU A 582 5.64 17.76 -20.46
C LEU A 582 5.67 17.75 -21.99
N PHE A 583 5.33 16.63 -22.62
CA PHE A 583 5.25 16.54 -24.08
C PHE A 583 4.26 17.55 -24.68
N PHE A 584 3.03 17.62 -24.14
CA PHE A 584 2.00 18.51 -24.65
C PHE A 584 2.36 19.99 -24.44
N MET A 585 2.97 20.32 -23.31
CA MET A 585 3.50 21.66 -23.03
C MET A 585 4.59 22.05 -24.04
N LEU A 586 5.61 21.21 -24.25
CA LEU A 586 6.70 21.47 -25.21
C LEU A 586 6.15 21.63 -26.63
N SER A 587 5.20 20.77 -27.03
CA SER A 587 4.55 20.81 -28.34
C SER A 587 3.75 22.09 -28.54
N SER A 588 2.95 22.49 -27.55
CA SER A 588 2.17 23.73 -27.60
C SER A 588 3.07 24.94 -27.75
N MET A 589 4.14 25.04 -26.95
CA MET A 589 5.13 26.12 -27.05
C MET A 589 5.80 26.16 -28.42
N TYR A 590 6.21 25.00 -28.94
CA TYR A 590 6.85 24.90 -30.25
C TYR A 590 5.95 25.43 -31.37
N PHE A 591 4.68 25.04 -31.38
CA PHE A 591 3.73 25.49 -32.41
C PHE A 591 3.33 26.95 -32.25
N VAL A 592 3.24 27.49 -31.04
CA VAL A 592 3.01 28.92 -30.82
C VAL A 592 4.17 29.75 -31.40
N LEU A 593 5.42 29.31 -31.19
CA LEU A 593 6.60 29.97 -31.76
C LEU A 593 6.64 29.86 -33.29
N LEU A 594 6.19 28.75 -33.86
CA LEU A 594 6.05 28.60 -35.30
C LEU A 594 4.97 29.51 -35.89
N ALA A 595 3.81 29.57 -35.23
CA ALA A 595 2.71 30.43 -35.63
C ALA A 595 3.13 31.90 -35.67
N GLU A 596 3.93 32.32 -34.68
CA GLU A 596 4.47 33.67 -34.61
C GLU A 596 5.46 33.96 -35.74
N LYS A 597 6.38 33.03 -36.03
CA LYS A 597 7.43 33.23 -37.04
C LYS A 597 6.89 33.16 -38.47
N GLU A 598 5.91 32.29 -38.72
CA GLU A 598 5.39 31.98 -40.06
C GLU A 598 4.01 32.59 -40.30
N ASP A 599 3.52 33.42 -39.35
CA ASP A 599 2.21 34.10 -39.36
C ASP A 599 1.02 33.18 -39.68
N SER A 600 1.11 31.90 -39.28
CA SER A 600 0.20 30.85 -39.71
C SER A 600 -0.88 30.51 -38.68
N ASN A 601 -2.14 30.63 -39.11
CA ASN A 601 -3.30 30.22 -38.31
C ASN A 601 -3.31 28.72 -38.00
N LYS A 602 -2.73 27.88 -38.88
CA LYS A 602 -2.67 26.42 -38.69
C LYS A 602 -1.81 26.05 -37.49
N TYR A 603 -0.62 26.65 -37.37
CA TYR A 603 0.25 26.38 -36.21
C TYR A 603 -0.33 26.95 -34.93
N ALA A 604 -1.05 28.08 -34.99
CA ALA A 604 -1.73 28.60 -33.81
C ALA A 604 -2.82 27.64 -33.31
N ALA A 605 -3.61 27.08 -34.22
CA ALA A 605 -4.62 26.06 -33.90
C ALA A 605 -3.97 24.77 -33.35
N LEU A 606 -2.85 24.31 -33.91
CA LEU A 606 -2.09 23.18 -33.36
C LEU A 606 -1.57 23.46 -31.96
N GLY A 607 -1.04 24.66 -31.71
CA GLY A 607 -0.63 25.08 -30.36
C GLY A 607 -1.78 25.00 -29.36
N GLY A 608 -2.98 25.44 -29.78
CA GLY A 608 -4.19 25.39 -28.97
C GLY A 608 -4.70 23.98 -28.71
N LEU A 609 -4.62 23.10 -29.71
CA LEU A 609 -4.93 21.67 -29.58
C LEU A 609 -4.05 21.02 -28.52
N PHE A 610 -2.73 21.20 -28.62
CA PHE A 610 -1.78 20.64 -27.65
C PHE A 610 -1.96 21.22 -26.25
N PHE A 611 -2.33 22.51 -26.14
CA PHE A 611 -2.71 23.10 -24.86
C PHE A 611 -3.97 22.45 -24.27
N GLY A 612 -5.00 22.20 -25.10
CA GLY A 612 -6.21 21.51 -24.67
C GLY A 612 -5.93 20.08 -24.16
N LEU A 613 -5.04 19.34 -24.84
CA LEU A 613 -4.59 18.02 -24.39
C LEU A 613 -3.77 18.10 -23.08
N ALA A 614 -2.91 19.11 -22.93
CA ALA A 614 -2.19 19.34 -21.68
C ALA A 614 -3.18 19.62 -20.51
N PHE A 615 -4.23 20.40 -20.77
CA PHE A 615 -5.28 20.66 -19.80
C PHE A 615 -6.04 19.38 -19.43
N LEU A 616 -6.39 18.54 -20.41
CA LEU A 616 -6.98 17.22 -20.16
C LEU A 616 -6.00 16.19 -19.57
N THR A 617 -4.74 16.56 -19.33
CA THR A 617 -3.77 15.74 -18.60
C THR A 617 -3.60 16.21 -17.16
N LYS A 618 -3.50 17.53 -16.92
CA LYS A 618 -3.10 18.07 -15.60
C LYS A 618 -3.84 19.37 -15.17
N GLN A 619 -5.03 19.64 -15.72
CA GLN A 619 -5.94 20.73 -15.33
C GLN A 619 -5.27 22.12 -15.33
N ILE A 620 -5.32 22.82 -14.19
CA ILE A 620 -4.89 24.19 -13.97
C ILE A 620 -3.40 24.37 -14.22
N THR A 621 -2.58 23.33 -14.04
CA THR A 621 -1.14 23.42 -14.33
C THR A 621 -0.85 23.67 -15.82
N ALA A 622 -1.78 23.35 -16.73
CA ALA A 622 -1.65 23.70 -18.14
C ALA A 622 -1.68 25.22 -18.38
N ILE A 623 -2.26 26.03 -17.49
CA ILE A 623 -2.25 27.50 -17.57
C ILE A 623 -0.83 28.07 -17.55
N LEU A 624 0.14 27.30 -17.05
CA LEU A 624 1.57 27.63 -17.11
C LEU A 624 2.04 27.87 -18.57
N ILE A 625 1.42 27.22 -19.56
CA ILE A 625 1.81 27.34 -20.98
C ILE A 625 1.60 28.78 -21.49
N PRO A 626 0.39 29.37 -21.46
CA PRO A 626 0.18 30.78 -21.79
C PRO A 626 1.08 31.74 -21.01
N LEU A 627 1.33 31.47 -19.71
CA LEU A 627 2.20 32.28 -18.88
C LEU A 627 3.66 32.24 -19.37
N ILE A 628 4.20 31.04 -19.65
CA ILE A 628 5.55 30.89 -20.20
C ILE A 628 5.68 31.61 -21.54
N VAL A 629 4.68 31.46 -22.41
CA VAL A 629 4.63 32.15 -23.70
C VAL A 629 4.66 33.66 -23.50
N PHE A 630 3.83 34.18 -22.60
CA PHE A 630 3.80 35.61 -22.26
C PHE A 630 5.17 36.11 -21.77
N PHE A 631 5.77 35.45 -20.78
CA PHE A 631 7.09 35.83 -20.26
C PHE A 631 8.18 35.76 -21.34
N TYR A 632 8.14 34.75 -22.21
CA TYR A 632 9.06 34.66 -23.34
C TYR A 632 8.94 35.88 -24.26
N PHE A 633 7.73 36.32 -24.59
CA PHE A 633 7.51 37.50 -25.44
C PHE A 633 8.03 38.79 -24.79
N VAL A 634 7.76 38.97 -23.49
CA VAL A 634 8.25 40.12 -22.71
C VAL A 634 9.78 40.15 -22.70
N ILE A 635 10.42 39.02 -22.36
CA ILE A 635 11.89 38.90 -22.31
C ILE A 635 12.53 39.07 -23.69
N ALA A 636 11.85 38.61 -24.75
CA ALA A 636 12.34 38.75 -26.13
C ALA A 636 12.17 40.18 -26.69
N GLY A 637 11.63 41.13 -25.91
CA GLY A 637 11.37 42.50 -26.36
C GLY A 637 10.31 42.59 -27.46
N LYS A 638 9.48 41.54 -27.59
CA LYS A 638 8.43 41.47 -28.59
C LYS A 638 7.15 42.05 -28.00
N GLY A 639 6.44 42.87 -28.77
CA GLY A 639 5.22 43.52 -28.30
C GLY A 639 4.13 42.52 -27.89
N ILE A 640 3.47 42.78 -26.77
CA ILE A 640 2.33 42.02 -26.22
C ILE A 640 1.14 41.93 -27.20
N TRP A 641 1.10 42.81 -28.21
CA TRP A 641 0.10 42.84 -29.27
C TRP A 641 -0.10 41.50 -30.01
N PHE A 642 0.88 40.59 -29.98
CA PHE A 642 0.71 39.22 -30.50
C PHE A 642 -0.45 38.46 -29.84
N LEU A 643 -0.68 38.66 -28.53
CA LEU A 643 -1.80 38.03 -27.81
C LEU A 643 -3.18 38.50 -28.30
N PHE A 644 -3.25 39.66 -28.96
CA PHE A 644 -4.48 40.20 -29.52
C PHE A 644 -4.65 39.92 -31.02
N LYS A 645 -3.69 39.22 -31.64
CA LYS A 645 -3.81 38.86 -33.04
C LYS A 645 -4.81 37.72 -33.26
N LYS A 646 -5.37 37.66 -34.48
CA LYS A 646 -6.29 36.62 -34.94
C LYS A 646 -5.74 35.19 -34.73
N GLN A 647 -4.43 35.01 -34.82
CA GLN A 647 -3.76 33.73 -34.55
C GLN A 647 -3.98 33.27 -33.10
N PHE A 648 -3.84 34.16 -32.12
CA PHE A 648 -4.05 33.81 -30.71
C PHE A 648 -5.52 33.52 -30.39
N SER A 649 -6.45 34.17 -31.10
CA SER A 649 -7.87 33.77 -31.06
C SER A 649 -8.08 32.34 -31.57
N ASN A 650 -7.41 31.93 -32.65
CA ASN A 650 -7.50 30.56 -33.16
C ASN A 650 -6.88 29.52 -32.22
N PHE A 651 -5.84 29.89 -31.48
CA PHE A 651 -5.29 29.06 -30.40
C PHE A 651 -6.37 28.75 -29.34
N TRP A 652 -7.05 29.78 -28.82
CA TRP A 652 -8.10 29.57 -27.82
C TRP A 652 -9.31 28.81 -28.36
N LYS A 653 -9.72 29.05 -29.60
CA LYS A 653 -10.80 28.28 -30.24
C LYS A 653 -10.48 26.79 -30.28
N ALA A 654 -9.27 26.43 -30.68
CA ALA A 654 -8.84 25.03 -30.71
C ALA A 654 -8.77 24.43 -29.29
N ALA A 655 -8.23 25.17 -28.32
CA ALA A 655 -8.17 24.75 -26.92
C ALA A 655 -9.56 24.47 -26.34
N ILE A 656 -10.50 25.41 -26.51
CA ILE A 656 -11.87 25.30 -26.02
C ILE A 656 -12.56 24.09 -26.67
N LEU A 657 -12.38 23.89 -27.98
CA LEU A 657 -12.99 22.75 -28.69
C LEU A 657 -12.53 21.38 -28.15
N ILE A 658 -11.29 21.28 -27.68
CA ILE A 658 -10.75 20.03 -27.10
C ILE A 658 -11.24 19.83 -25.66
N VAL A 659 -11.25 20.89 -24.85
CA VAL A 659 -11.51 20.79 -23.41
C VAL A 659 -13.00 20.79 -23.07
N SER A 660 -13.79 21.62 -23.75
CA SER A 660 -15.17 21.89 -23.36
C SER A 660 -16.12 20.68 -23.43
N PRO A 661 -16.01 19.72 -24.37
CA PRO A 661 -16.97 18.63 -24.44
C PRO A 661 -16.98 17.78 -23.16
N TRP A 662 -15.80 17.42 -22.65
CA TRP A 662 -15.69 16.64 -21.43
C TRP A 662 -16.09 17.46 -20.19
N LEU A 663 -15.67 18.72 -20.09
CA LEU A 663 -16.11 19.58 -18.97
C LEU A 663 -17.63 19.76 -18.93
N ILE A 664 -18.25 20.07 -20.07
CA ILE A 664 -19.70 20.23 -20.17
C ILE A 664 -20.41 18.96 -19.74
N TYR A 665 -19.95 17.79 -20.20
CA TYR A 665 -20.49 16.51 -19.78
C TYR A 665 -20.43 16.31 -18.26
N MET A 666 -19.26 16.56 -17.65
CA MET A 666 -19.07 16.40 -16.20
C MET A 666 -19.94 17.37 -15.40
N ILE A 667 -20.07 18.62 -15.86
CA ILE A 667 -20.93 19.63 -15.24
C ILE A 667 -22.40 19.22 -15.33
N LEU A 668 -22.84 18.72 -16.48
CA LEU A 668 -24.23 18.25 -16.66
C LEU A 668 -24.53 17.01 -15.79
N ARG A 669 -23.54 16.14 -15.59
CA ARG A 669 -23.70 14.89 -14.82
C ARG A 669 -23.62 15.10 -13.31
N PHE A 670 -22.73 15.96 -12.83
CA PHE A 670 -22.40 16.11 -11.40
C PHE A 670 -22.73 17.49 -10.81
N GLY A 671 -23.20 18.43 -11.62
CA GLY A 671 -23.62 19.75 -11.15
C GLY A 671 -22.48 20.58 -10.54
N PRO A 672 -22.79 21.50 -9.62
CA PRO A 672 -21.83 22.41 -9.00
C PRO A 672 -20.71 21.72 -8.20
N GLU A 673 -20.98 20.54 -7.63
CA GLU A 673 -20.02 19.77 -6.83
C GLU A 673 -18.78 19.37 -7.63
N PHE A 674 -18.92 19.19 -8.95
CA PHE A 674 -17.77 18.98 -9.83
C PHE A 674 -16.83 20.17 -9.82
N TRP A 675 -17.34 21.41 -9.86
CA TRP A 675 -16.49 22.61 -9.85
C TRP A 675 -15.74 22.75 -8.53
N GLU A 676 -16.42 22.52 -7.40
CA GLU A 676 -15.82 22.58 -6.08
C GLU A 676 -14.68 21.56 -5.94
N ASN A 677 -14.88 20.33 -6.37
CA ASN A 677 -13.86 19.29 -6.21
C ASN A 677 -12.75 19.36 -7.27
N TYR A 678 -13.11 19.53 -8.55
CA TYR A 678 -12.20 19.44 -9.68
C TYR A 678 -11.34 20.70 -9.90
N PHE A 679 -11.83 21.88 -9.53
CA PHE A 679 -11.08 23.13 -9.69
C PHE A 679 -10.68 23.77 -8.36
N ILE A 680 -11.62 23.91 -7.43
CA ILE A 680 -11.38 24.66 -6.20
C ILE A 680 -10.54 23.83 -5.23
N TYR A 681 -10.98 22.61 -4.91
CA TYR A 681 -10.31 21.73 -3.96
C TYR A 681 -8.95 21.27 -4.49
N SER A 682 -8.93 20.58 -5.63
CA SER A 682 -7.71 20.02 -6.22
C SER A 682 -6.68 21.09 -6.64
N GLY A 683 -7.14 22.26 -7.07
CA GLY A 683 -6.30 23.30 -7.67
C GLY A 683 -5.84 24.38 -6.70
N PHE A 684 -6.64 24.70 -5.68
CA PHE A 684 -6.35 25.82 -4.77
C PHE A 684 -6.32 25.37 -3.31
N ILE A 685 -7.39 24.76 -2.79
CA ILE A 685 -7.49 24.42 -1.36
C ILE A 685 -6.39 23.45 -0.97
N ARG A 686 -6.15 22.39 -1.76
CA ARG A 686 -5.09 21.41 -1.51
C ARG A 686 -3.69 22.02 -1.43
N SER A 687 -3.45 23.15 -2.11
CA SER A 687 -2.15 23.83 -2.09
C SER A 687 -1.94 24.74 -0.86
N ILE A 688 -3.02 25.09 -0.18
CA ILE A 688 -3.03 26.02 0.96
C ILE A 688 -3.37 25.27 2.26
N SER A 689 -3.99 24.09 2.16
CA SER A 689 -4.28 23.23 3.29
C SER A 689 -2.97 22.69 3.90
N PRO A 690 -2.86 22.64 5.24
CA PRO A 690 -1.76 21.96 5.90
C PRO A 690 -1.69 20.51 5.40
N ILE A 691 -0.47 19.98 5.31
CA ILE A 691 -0.19 18.64 4.81
C ILE A 691 -1.09 17.65 5.55
N GLU A 692 -1.94 16.93 4.81
CA GLU A 692 -2.82 15.89 5.35
C GLU A 692 -1.97 14.94 6.23
N GLY A 693 -2.21 14.95 7.55
CA GLY A 693 -1.48 14.12 8.52
C GLY A 693 -0.49 14.82 9.46
N HIS A 694 -0.41 16.15 9.47
CA HIS A 694 0.28 16.91 10.52
C HIS A 694 -0.69 17.84 11.29
N ILE A 695 -1.57 17.26 12.10
CA ILE A 695 -2.08 17.82 13.36
C ILE A 695 -2.11 16.69 14.37
#